data_AF-A0A928KAI9-F1
#
_entry.id   AF-A0A928KAI9-F1
#
_cell.length_a   1.000
_cell.length_b   1.000
_cell.length_c   1.000
_cell.angle_alpha   90.00
_cell.angle_beta   90.00
_cell.angle_gamma   90.00
#
_symmetry.space_group_name_H-M   'P 1'
#
loop_
_entity.id
_entity.type
_entity.pdbx_description
1 polymer ?
#
loop_
_entity_poly.entity_id
_entity_poly.type
_entity_poly.pdbx_seq_one_letter_code
_entity_poly.pdbx_strand_id
1 'polypeptide(L)'
;MKIKKTLISVLCMALIFSLSAAAVTETNSVQNDINPSTWAAVDGLGRTLSSNNEVGDKKQNKYVAMFYWTWHYPWINDHEPITTGSVLDKFPEAVNDWDHPAWGGTYDGRPYFWDEPLYGFYTNTDEYILRKHAELLADADIDAVFFDTTNGTQVFTEGYEALLKVWSKAKAEGVDVPHISFILNFGGSEETRTQLYDIYDNLYSKGRYSDLWFMWDGKPMLMADVGALNLSVEKDKDIFRFFTFRDNESTYFASDTAYYEDTWGWCSDYKQTKFGKRLFGGVEEMCVSVAQNANEDGLIAMNSPAGTVQGRSFTEGDFSYSYTYAGEEIVVDKSIENSLLYGLNFQQQWDYAISQDPEIIFVTGFNEWIAGRWENWAGTENAFPDQYNPEYSRDIEPSSGILKDHYYYQLVENVRRFKGASPLPKTDAEKSIDINGPVSQWDSVLPEYNHYRGGENRNSAGWKGYYYTNNTLRNDIIQSKIAYDSENIYFFVKTADNLTASTDTDWMRLLIDTDPSGISANWEGFEFLINRESPQGSKATLEKSLGGVVFEEVCKVDYTVIGNVLQISVPRNALGLTEKDVKFNFKWSDNLLGSDATAFYVNGDAAPGGRFAFVFDSTATGESEAEDSNDIFDLIKTITQKLETVYADLRKLYNNLFG
;
A
#
# COMPACT_ATOMS: atom_id res chain seq x y z
N MET A 1 14.84 -35.88 -41.50
CA MET A 1 13.39 -36.01 -41.20
C MET A 1 13.03 -36.95 -40.04
N LYS A 2 13.93 -37.81 -39.52
CA LYS A 2 13.67 -38.65 -38.32
C LYS A 2 14.03 -38.01 -36.96
N ILE A 3 14.82 -36.94 -36.93
CA ILE A 3 15.29 -36.30 -35.67
C ILE A 3 14.27 -35.28 -35.11
N LYS A 4 13.42 -34.67 -35.96
CA LYS A 4 12.43 -33.65 -35.53
C LYS A 4 11.18 -34.23 -34.85
N LYS A 5 10.79 -35.48 -35.14
CA LYS A 5 9.66 -36.13 -34.46
C LYS A 5 9.98 -36.53 -33.03
N THR A 6 11.25 -36.86 -32.75
CA THR A 6 11.71 -37.25 -31.40
C THR A 6 11.79 -36.06 -30.45
N LEU A 7 12.13 -34.85 -30.94
CA LEU A 7 12.23 -33.65 -30.10
C LEU A 7 10.85 -33.16 -29.61
N ILE A 8 9.82 -33.26 -30.46
CA ILE A 8 8.45 -32.86 -30.11
C ILE A 8 7.79 -33.85 -29.14
N SER A 9 8.04 -35.16 -29.29
CA SER A 9 7.59 -36.15 -28.31
C SER A 9 8.26 -36.02 -26.94
N VAL A 10 9.52 -35.54 -26.91
CA VAL A 10 10.24 -35.27 -25.65
C VAL A 10 9.72 -33.99 -24.99
N LEU A 11 9.37 -32.95 -25.75
CA LEU A 11 8.71 -31.75 -25.22
C LEU A 11 7.29 -32.03 -24.68
N CYS A 12 6.49 -32.84 -25.37
CA CYS A 12 5.17 -33.22 -24.87
C CYS A 12 5.22 -34.15 -23.64
N MET A 13 6.21 -35.05 -23.54
CA MET A 13 6.40 -35.85 -22.32
C MET A 13 6.95 -35.02 -21.16
N ALA A 14 7.81 -34.02 -21.41
CA ALA A 14 8.28 -33.10 -20.39
C ALA A 14 7.14 -32.23 -19.82
N LEU A 15 6.21 -31.78 -20.67
CA LEU A 15 4.99 -31.07 -20.23
C LEU A 15 4.03 -31.95 -19.40
N ILE A 16 3.91 -33.24 -19.74
CA ILE A 16 3.04 -34.17 -19.01
C ILE A 16 3.68 -34.61 -17.67
N PHE A 17 5.01 -34.68 -17.60
CA PHE A 17 5.72 -34.93 -16.33
C PHE A 17 5.79 -33.68 -15.43
N SER A 18 5.82 -32.46 -15.97
CA SER A 18 5.70 -31.24 -15.17
C SER A 18 4.30 -31.01 -14.62
N LEU A 19 3.26 -31.52 -15.31
CA LEU A 19 1.87 -31.48 -14.82
C LEU A 19 1.53 -32.56 -13.79
N SER A 20 2.36 -33.60 -13.64
CA SER A 20 2.15 -34.68 -12.65
C SER A 20 3.08 -34.60 -11.44
N ALA A 21 4.05 -33.68 -11.43
CA ALA A 21 4.89 -33.37 -10.27
C ALA A 21 4.36 -32.22 -9.39
N ALA A 22 3.24 -31.59 -9.79
CA ALA A 22 2.53 -30.59 -8.99
C ALA A 22 1.48 -31.20 -8.03
N ALA A 23 1.60 -32.48 -7.70
CA ALA A 23 1.02 -33.01 -6.47
C ALA A 23 2.03 -32.80 -5.34
N VAL A 24 2.34 -31.53 -5.06
CA VAL A 24 2.92 -31.18 -3.77
C VAL A 24 1.86 -31.59 -2.75
N THR A 25 2.23 -32.50 -1.87
CA THR A 25 1.46 -32.74 -0.64
C THR A 25 1.31 -31.40 0.05
N GLU A 26 0.13 -30.78 -0.07
CA GLU A 26 -0.36 -29.78 0.87
C GLU A 26 -0.36 -30.44 2.24
N THR A 27 0.77 -30.36 2.93
CA THR A 27 0.71 -30.23 4.36
C THR A 27 0.01 -28.90 4.59
N ASN A 28 -1.31 -28.95 4.79
CA ASN A 28 -2.09 -27.88 5.39
C ASN A 28 -1.51 -27.58 6.78
N SER A 29 -0.38 -26.87 6.82
CA SER A 29 -0.20 -25.86 7.82
C SER A 29 -1.15 -24.74 7.38
N VAL A 30 -2.32 -24.66 8.01
CA VAL A 30 -3.12 -23.44 7.97
C VAL A 30 -2.21 -22.37 8.56
N GLN A 31 -1.50 -21.66 7.69
CA GLN A 31 -0.78 -20.47 8.07
C GLN A 31 -1.84 -19.43 8.41
N ASN A 32 -1.61 -18.69 9.49
CA ASN A 32 -2.48 -17.62 9.99
C ASN A 32 -2.59 -16.50 8.94
N ASP A 33 -3.34 -16.68 7.86
CA ASP A 33 -3.29 -15.74 6.74
C ASP A 33 -4.04 -14.45 7.09
N ILE A 34 -3.26 -13.40 7.32
CA ILE A 34 -3.74 -12.03 7.40
C ILE A 34 -4.01 -11.57 5.97
N ASN A 35 -5.25 -11.17 5.68
CA ASN A 35 -5.65 -10.81 4.32
C ASN A 35 -6.37 -9.45 4.28
N PRO A 36 -5.61 -8.35 4.15
CA PRO A 36 -6.15 -6.99 4.13
C PRO A 36 -7.14 -6.73 2.98
N SER A 37 -7.11 -7.52 1.90
CA SER A 37 -8.08 -7.38 0.79
C SER A 37 -9.52 -7.73 1.17
N THR A 38 -9.73 -8.40 2.32
CA THR A 38 -11.06 -8.71 2.88
C THR A 38 -11.58 -7.66 3.86
N TRP A 39 -10.76 -6.67 4.23
CA TRP A 39 -11.14 -5.65 5.21
C TRP A 39 -11.96 -4.54 4.55
N ALA A 40 -12.86 -3.93 5.31
CA ALA A 40 -13.56 -2.72 4.90
C ALA A 40 -12.82 -1.48 5.40
N ALA A 41 -12.98 -0.34 4.72
CA ALA A 41 -12.60 0.96 5.26
C ALA A 41 -13.47 2.05 4.62
N VAL A 42 -13.70 3.12 5.38
CA VAL A 42 -14.28 4.37 4.89
C VAL A 42 -13.30 5.49 5.24
N ASP A 43 -12.80 6.20 4.24
CA ASP A 43 -11.88 7.31 4.48
C ASP A 43 -12.61 8.57 4.97
N GLY A 44 -11.84 9.60 5.38
CA GLY A 44 -12.45 10.84 5.88
C GLY A 44 -13.19 11.69 4.84
N LEU A 45 -13.23 11.27 3.57
CA LEU A 45 -14.05 11.86 2.50
C LEU A 45 -15.29 11.01 2.19
N GLY A 46 -15.49 9.89 2.89
CA GLY A 46 -16.60 8.97 2.67
C GLY A 46 -16.37 7.97 1.53
N ARG A 47 -15.15 7.85 0.99
CA ARG A 47 -14.84 6.84 -0.03
C ARG A 47 -14.71 5.49 0.65
N THR A 48 -15.36 4.48 0.08
CA THR A 48 -15.35 3.10 0.58
C THR A 48 -14.42 2.23 -0.24
N LEU A 49 -13.84 1.20 0.38
CA LEU A 49 -13.07 0.20 -0.35
C LEU A 49 -13.97 -0.86 -0.98
N SER A 50 -13.71 -1.16 -2.25
CA SER A 50 -14.39 -2.21 -3.00
C SER A 50 -14.17 -3.60 -2.40
N SER A 51 -15.23 -4.39 -2.42
CA SER A 51 -15.26 -5.81 -2.04
C SER A 51 -14.94 -6.72 -3.24
N ASN A 52 -14.69 -8.02 -2.98
CA ASN A 52 -14.51 -9.02 -4.05
C ASN A 52 -15.68 -9.07 -5.03
N ASN A 53 -16.92 -8.83 -4.60
CA ASN A 53 -18.08 -8.81 -5.49
C ASN A 53 -18.03 -7.65 -6.50
N GLU A 54 -17.26 -6.59 -6.22
CA GLU A 54 -17.14 -5.40 -7.07
C GLU A 54 -15.93 -5.47 -7.99
N VAL A 55 -14.79 -5.98 -7.51
CA VAL A 55 -13.52 -6.01 -8.28
C VAL A 55 -13.11 -7.40 -8.79
N GLY A 56 -13.83 -8.44 -8.37
CA GLY A 56 -13.52 -9.83 -8.68
C GLY A 56 -12.32 -10.40 -7.90
N ASP A 57 -12.01 -11.66 -8.20
CA ASP A 57 -10.91 -12.40 -7.59
C ASP A 57 -9.53 -11.78 -7.88
N LYS A 58 -8.59 -12.04 -6.97
CA LYS A 58 -7.19 -11.67 -7.16
C LYS A 58 -6.65 -12.20 -8.49
N LYS A 59 -6.26 -11.25 -9.36
CA LYS A 59 -5.69 -11.48 -10.68
C LYS A 59 -4.24 -11.94 -10.54
N GLN A 60 -3.85 -12.88 -11.40
CA GLN A 60 -2.48 -13.37 -11.47
C GLN A 60 -1.60 -12.40 -12.28
N ASN A 61 -0.31 -12.31 -11.91
CA ASN A 61 0.70 -11.50 -12.60
C ASN A 61 0.37 -10.00 -12.68
N LYS A 62 -0.23 -9.45 -11.61
CA LYS A 62 -0.46 -8.02 -11.44
C LYS A 62 0.30 -7.53 -10.22
N TYR A 63 1.20 -6.59 -10.44
CA TYR A 63 2.08 -6.06 -9.40
C TYR A 63 1.97 -4.54 -9.31
N VAL A 64 2.10 -4.02 -8.10
CA VAL A 64 2.22 -2.59 -7.84
C VAL A 64 3.56 -2.34 -7.16
N ALA A 65 4.41 -1.59 -7.85
CA ALA A 65 5.70 -1.12 -7.36
C ALA A 65 5.61 0.36 -6.99
N MET A 66 6.52 0.84 -6.16
CA MET A 66 6.46 2.21 -5.64
C MET A 66 7.84 2.79 -5.38
N PHE A 67 8.00 4.09 -5.64
CA PHE A 67 9.21 4.81 -5.25
C PHE A 67 9.28 5.04 -3.73
N TYR A 68 10.47 4.88 -3.15
CA TYR A 68 10.67 4.95 -1.71
C TYR A 68 12.04 5.53 -1.34
N TRP A 69 12.08 6.35 -0.30
CA TRP A 69 13.24 7.13 0.09
C TRP A 69 13.92 6.58 1.35
N THR A 70 15.25 6.42 1.26
CA THR A 70 16.11 5.91 2.33
C THR A 70 17.20 6.91 2.74
N TRP A 71 17.07 8.17 2.28
CA TRP A 71 18.19 9.11 2.22
C TRP A 71 18.10 10.33 3.13
N HIS A 72 17.11 10.44 4.03
CA HIS A 72 16.89 11.64 4.84
C HIS A 72 17.88 11.77 6.01
N TYR A 73 18.39 10.63 6.50
CA TYR A 73 19.23 10.55 7.69
C TYR A 73 20.49 11.45 7.69
N PRO A 74 21.12 11.82 6.55
CA PRO A 74 22.31 12.68 6.56
C PRO A 74 22.05 14.12 7.05
N TRP A 75 20.84 14.67 6.91
CA TRP A 75 20.57 16.07 7.25
C TRP A 75 20.01 16.29 8.67
N ILE A 76 19.71 15.20 9.39
CA ILE A 76 18.93 15.26 10.63
C ILE A 76 19.59 16.09 11.75
N ASN A 77 20.93 16.27 11.72
CA ASN A 77 21.65 17.01 12.76
C ASN A 77 21.91 18.48 12.39
N ASP A 78 21.90 18.79 11.10
CA ASP A 78 22.33 20.09 10.58
C ASP A 78 21.15 21.02 10.32
N HIS A 79 19.97 20.45 10.04
CA HIS A 79 18.79 21.19 9.60
C HIS A 79 17.62 21.01 10.56
N GLU A 80 17.02 22.13 10.98
CA GLU A 80 15.71 22.10 11.65
C GLU A 80 14.63 21.78 10.61
N PRO A 81 13.63 20.94 10.95
CA PRO A 81 12.57 20.62 10.02
C PRO A 81 11.62 21.82 9.92
N ILE A 82 11.70 22.53 8.79
CA ILE A 82 10.84 23.68 8.48
C ILE A 82 9.95 23.28 7.32
N THR A 83 8.63 23.43 7.47
CA THR A 83 7.72 23.22 6.35
C THR A 83 7.64 24.47 5.46
N THR A 84 7.49 24.30 4.16
CA THR A 84 7.26 25.41 3.21
C THR A 84 6.05 26.25 3.63
N GLY A 85 4.95 25.60 4.04
CA GLY A 85 3.76 26.24 4.58
C GLY A 85 4.05 27.13 5.78
N SER A 86 4.84 26.65 6.75
CA SER A 86 5.17 27.43 7.95
C SER A 86 5.95 28.72 7.66
N VAL A 87 6.70 28.76 6.56
CA VAL A 87 7.38 29.96 6.07
C VAL A 87 6.37 30.91 5.43
N LEU A 88 5.55 30.41 4.51
CA LEU A 88 4.65 31.21 3.68
C LEU A 88 3.44 31.74 4.45
N ASP A 89 2.97 31.03 5.49
CA ASP A 89 1.92 31.51 6.38
C ASP A 89 2.34 32.79 7.12
N LYS A 90 3.64 32.95 7.39
CA LYS A 90 4.21 34.12 8.08
C LYS A 90 4.73 35.17 7.09
N PHE A 91 5.26 34.74 5.96
CA PHE A 91 5.95 35.56 4.97
C PHE A 91 5.51 35.16 3.55
N PRO A 92 4.26 35.44 3.14
CA PRO A 92 3.75 35.06 1.83
C PRO A 92 4.53 35.69 0.67
N GLU A 93 5.13 36.87 0.89
CA GLU A 93 6.03 37.54 -0.05
C GLU A 93 7.31 36.75 -0.37
N ALA A 94 7.68 35.79 0.48
CA ALA A 94 8.90 34.98 0.32
C ALA A 94 8.80 33.94 -0.80
N VAL A 95 7.61 33.69 -1.35
CA VAL A 95 7.31 32.60 -2.30
C VAL A 95 8.24 32.56 -3.51
N ASN A 96 8.60 33.72 -4.06
CA ASN A 96 9.46 33.85 -5.24
C ASN A 96 10.76 34.62 -4.94
N ASP A 97 11.11 34.76 -3.66
CA ASP A 97 12.29 35.52 -3.23
C ASP A 97 13.35 34.56 -2.69
N TRP A 98 14.36 34.29 -3.52
CA TRP A 98 15.49 33.45 -3.16
C TRP A 98 16.24 34.00 -1.93
N ASP A 99 16.40 35.31 -1.82
CA ASP A 99 17.19 35.95 -0.76
C ASP A 99 16.39 36.26 0.51
N HIS A 100 15.10 35.92 0.54
CA HIS A 100 14.26 36.21 1.69
C HIS A 100 14.77 35.51 2.96
N PRO A 101 15.00 36.23 4.07
CA PRO A 101 15.62 35.67 5.27
C PRO A 101 14.77 34.61 5.97
N ALA A 102 13.45 34.57 5.72
CA ALA A 102 12.56 33.56 6.30
C ALA A 102 12.89 32.12 5.90
N TRP A 103 13.56 31.95 4.75
CA TRP A 103 14.05 30.64 4.34
C TRP A 103 15.26 30.17 5.18
N GLY A 104 15.89 31.05 5.96
CA GLY A 104 16.97 30.65 6.88
C GLY A 104 18.30 30.32 6.21
N GLY A 105 18.44 30.56 4.90
CA GLY A 105 19.69 30.53 4.12
C GLY A 105 19.49 30.14 2.65
N THR A 106 20.52 30.41 1.84
CA THR A 106 20.44 30.44 0.37
C THR A 106 21.55 29.60 -0.27
N TYR A 107 21.32 28.29 -0.37
CA TYR A 107 22.13 27.40 -1.18
C TYR A 107 21.25 26.30 -1.76
N ASP A 108 21.66 25.82 -2.93
CA ASP A 108 20.92 24.81 -3.69
C ASP A 108 20.82 23.47 -2.95
N GLY A 109 19.66 22.83 -3.07
CA GLY A 109 19.38 21.55 -2.43
C GLY A 109 19.15 21.64 -0.93
N ARG A 110 18.92 22.84 -0.38
CA ARG A 110 18.55 22.97 1.04
C ARG A 110 17.22 22.25 1.31
N PRO A 111 17.16 21.33 2.30
CA PRO A 111 15.95 20.58 2.58
C PRO A 111 14.93 21.41 3.37
N TYR A 112 13.68 21.34 2.93
CA TYR A 112 12.47 21.73 3.67
C TYR A 112 11.51 20.55 3.67
N PHE A 113 10.48 20.60 4.50
CA PHE A 113 9.37 19.66 4.43
C PHE A 113 8.22 20.26 3.63
N TRP A 114 7.53 19.49 2.78
CA TRP A 114 6.33 19.99 2.10
C TRP A 114 5.12 20.06 3.05
N ASP A 115 5.08 19.18 4.06
CA ASP A 115 4.13 19.15 5.17
C ASP A 115 4.72 18.34 6.34
N GLU A 116 4.04 18.27 7.49
CA GLU A 116 4.48 17.44 8.61
C GLU A 116 3.98 15.98 8.47
N PRO A 117 4.86 14.96 8.53
CA PRO A 117 4.45 13.56 8.53
C PRO A 117 3.52 13.27 9.71
N LEU A 118 2.56 12.35 9.54
CA LEU A 118 1.69 11.92 10.66
C LEU A 118 2.51 11.41 11.85
N TYR A 119 3.68 10.84 11.58
CA TYR A 119 4.60 10.33 12.59
C TYR A 119 5.65 11.35 13.07
N GLY A 120 5.50 12.63 12.72
CA GLY A 120 6.45 13.71 12.97
C GLY A 120 7.68 13.64 12.06
N PHE A 121 8.58 14.61 12.16
CA PHE A 121 9.84 14.71 11.41
C PHE A 121 10.86 13.61 11.78
N TYR A 122 10.57 12.37 11.41
CA TYR A 122 11.38 11.19 11.67
C TYR A 122 12.60 11.08 10.74
N THR A 123 13.53 10.20 11.09
CA THR A 123 14.67 9.78 10.24
C THR A 123 14.36 8.45 9.55
N ASN A 124 14.85 8.18 8.33
CA ASN A 124 14.62 6.87 7.67
C ASN A 124 15.35 5.69 8.36
N THR A 125 15.98 5.91 9.51
CA THR A 125 16.55 4.87 10.38
C THR A 125 15.71 4.61 11.63
N ASP A 126 14.55 5.28 11.78
CA ASP A 126 13.61 5.07 12.89
C ASP A 126 12.89 3.72 12.71
N GLU A 127 13.32 2.71 13.48
CA GLU A 127 12.80 1.34 13.36
C GLU A 127 11.28 1.25 13.61
N TYR A 128 10.72 2.12 14.45
CA TYR A 128 9.27 2.18 14.68
C TYR A 128 8.52 2.56 13.40
N ILE A 129 9.05 3.53 12.66
CA ILE A 129 8.43 4.04 11.44
C ILE A 129 8.60 3.05 10.29
N LEU A 130 9.78 2.47 10.14
CA LEU A 130 10.04 1.43 9.15
C LEU A 130 9.11 0.21 9.36
N ARG A 131 8.78 -0.11 10.61
CA ARG A 131 7.78 -1.13 10.93
C ARG A 131 6.37 -0.71 10.50
N LYS A 132 5.96 0.53 10.79
CA LYS A 132 4.66 1.05 10.35
C LYS A 132 4.55 1.09 8.82
N HIS A 133 5.61 1.44 8.12
CA HIS A 133 5.61 1.42 6.65
C HIS A 133 5.48 0.00 6.10
N ALA A 134 6.10 -1.00 6.76
CA ALA A 134 5.92 -2.40 6.39
C ALA A 134 4.45 -2.84 6.48
N GLU A 135 3.77 -2.48 7.57
CA GLU A 135 2.35 -2.79 7.80
C GLU A 135 1.45 -2.07 6.81
N LEU A 136 1.62 -0.75 6.63
CA LEU A 136 0.80 0.05 5.70
C LEU A 136 0.94 -0.43 4.25
N LEU A 137 2.15 -0.71 3.80
CA LEU A 137 2.35 -1.13 2.41
C LEU A 137 1.88 -2.58 2.17
N ALA A 138 1.99 -3.46 3.18
CA ALA A 138 1.38 -4.79 3.12
C ALA A 138 -0.15 -4.72 3.09
N ASP A 139 -0.75 -3.86 3.91
CA ASP A 139 -2.20 -3.65 3.97
C ASP A 139 -2.77 -3.06 2.67
N ALA A 140 -1.95 -2.29 1.95
CA ALA A 140 -2.25 -1.77 0.61
C ALA A 140 -1.94 -2.75 -0.53
N ASP A 141 -1.46 -3.97 -0.25
CA ASP A 141 -1.10 -5.00 -1.24
C ASP A 141 -0.03 -4.51 -2.25
N ILE A 142 0.96 -3.75 -1.76
CA ILE A 142 2.11 -3.27 -2.54
C ILE A 142 3.17 -4.36 -2.64
N ASP A 143 3.55 -4.72 -3.86
CA ASP A 143 4.43 -5.86 -4.12
C ASP A 143 5.92 -5.51 -3.95
N ALA A 144 6.31 -4.27 -4.26
CA ALA A 144 7.70 -3.85 -4.16
C ALA A 144 7.88 -2.33 -3.94
N VAL A 145 8.95 -1.98 -3.23
CA VAL A 145 9.47 -0.61 -3.16
C VAL A 145 10.83 -0.51 -3.84
N PHE A 146 11.07 0.61 -4.49
CA PHE A 146 12.27 0.90 -5.25
C PHE A 146 12.98 2.09 -4.61
N PHE A 147 14.19 1.85 -4.10
CA PHE A 147 14.96 2.88 -3.43
C PHE A 147 15.50 3.91 -4.43
N ASP A 148 15.26 5.18 -4.13
CA ASP A 148 15.85 6.29 -4.86
C ASP A 148 17.37 6.36 -4.62
N THR A 149 18.12 6.07 -5.67
CA THR A 149 19.58 6.24 -5.74
C THR A 149 19.97 6.99 -7.01
N THR A 150 19.17 7.95 -7.45
CA THR A 150 19.33 8.62 -8.75
C THR A 150 20.40 9.73 -8.79
N ASN A 151 21.14 9.94 -7.69
CA ASN A 151 22.11 11.04 -7.57
C ASN A 151 23.53 10.59 -7.22
N GLY A 152 24.35 10.42 -8.26
CA GLY A 152 25.79 10.23 -8.15
C GLY A 152 26.16 8.80 -7.74
N THR A 153 27.02 8.64 -6.74
CA THR A 153 27.49 7.31 -6.28
C THR A 153 26.79 6.81 -5.02
N GLN A 154 25.83 7.56 -4.48
CA GLN A 154 25.21 7.21 -3.20
C GLN A 154 24.18 6.10 -3.39
N VAL A 155 24.19 5.13 -2.48
CA VAL A 155 23.18 4.07 -2.39
C VAL A 155 22.48 4.06 -1.03
N PHE A 156 22.81 5.01 -0.15
CA PHE A 156 22.16 5.24 1.16
C PHE A 156 22.11 4.01 2.08
N THR A 157 23.25 3.35 2.22
CA THR A 157 23.42 2.09 2.96
C THR A 157 22.84 2.08 4.36
N GLU A 158 22.99 3.16 5.13
CA GLU A 158 22.45 3.19 6.50
C GLU A 158 20.91 3.09 6.51
N GLY A 159 20.25 3.80 5.58
CA GLY A 159 18.79 3.80 5.46
C GLY A 159 18.25 2.45 4.98
N TYR A 160 18.77 1.91 3.87
CA TYR A 160 18.25 0.62 3.40
C TYR A 160 18.61 -0.55 4.33
N GLU A 161 19.76 -0.53 5.02
CA GLU A 161 20.09 -1.59 5.99
C GLU A 161 19.15 -1.58 7.20
N ALA A 162 18.79 -0.40 7.70
CA ALA A 162 17.78 -0.27 8.75
C ALA A 162 16.43 -0.85 8.29
N LEU A 163 16.00 -0.51 7.07
CA LEU A 163 14.77 -1.04 6.47
C LEU A 163 14.82 -2.56 6.33
N LEU A 164 15.86 -3.12 5.69
CA LEU A 164 15.98 -4.57 5.49
C LEU A 164 15.95 -5.34 6.81
N LYS A 165 16.63 -4.83 7.85
CA LYS A 165 16.61 -5.42 9.19
C LYS A 165 15.18 -5.45 9.77
N VAL A 166 14.48 -4.31 9.72
CA VAL A 166 13.13 -4.18 10.30
C VAL A 166 12.11 -4.99 9.49
N TRP A 167 12.16 -4.94 8.17
CA TRP A 167 11.22 -5.65 7.30
C TRP A 167 11.44 -7.16 7.32
N SER A 168 12.69 -7.62 7.44
CA SER A 168 12.96 -9.05 7.68
C SER A 168 12.34 -9.54 8.99
N LYS A 169 12.41 -8.72 10.05
CA LYS A 169 11.73 -9.02 11.32
C LYS A 169 10.21 -9.01 11.16
N ALA A 170 9.64 -7.98 10.53
CA ALA A 170 8.21 -7.87 10.28
C ALA A 170 7.66 -9.06 9.48
N LYS A 171 8.39 -9.50 8.45
CA LYS A 171 8.09 -10.71 7.67
C LYS A 171 8.07 -11.97 8.52
N ALA A 172 9.07 -12.14 9.40
CA ALA A 172 9.10 -13.27 10.33
C ALA A 172 7.94 -13.25 11.36
N GLU A 173 7.33 -12.08 11.58
CA GLU A 173 6.19 -11.86 12.47
C GLU A 173 4.83 -11.88 11.74
N GLY A 174 4.83 -12.16 10.43
CA GLY A 174 3.62 -12.41 9.63
C GLY A 174 3.18 -11.24 8.74
N VAL A 175 3.93 -10.14 8.67
CA VAL A 175 3.66 -9.05 7.73
C VAL A 175 4.08 -9.47 6.33
N ASP A 176 3.20 -9.37 5.34
CA ASP A 176 3.56 -9.60 3.93
C ASP A 176 4.26 -8.36 3.35
N VAL A 177 5.47 -8.10 3.84
CA VAL A 177 6.23 -6.90 3.51
C VAL A 177 6.50 -6.80 2.00
N PRO A 178 6.47 -5.60 1.41
CA PRO A 178 6.89 -5.42 0.03
C PRO A 178 8.32 -5.92 -0.18
N HIS A 179 8.61 -6.39 -1.39
CA HIS A 179 9.97 -6.67 -1.81
C HIS A 179 10.73 -5.36 -2.08
N ILE A 180 12.04 -5.44 -2.26
CA ILE A 180 12.92 -4.29 -2.45
C ILE A 180 13.65 -4.37 -3.80
N SER A 181 13.85 -3.22 -4.40
CA SER A 181 14.71 -2.99 -5.57
C SER A 181 15.34 -1.58 -5.50
N PHE A 182 16.12 -1.21 -6.50
CA PHE A 182 16.76 0.10 -6.60
C PHE A 182 16.49 0.73 -7.97
N ILE A 183 16.27 2.04 -7.97
CA ILE A 183 16.39 2.91 -9.14
C ILE A 183 17.72 3.64 -9.03
N LEU A 184 18.63 3.35 -9.96
CA LEU A 184 19.94 3.99 -10.05
C LEU A 184 19.85 5.24 -10.94
N ASN A 185 20.99 5.91 -11.17
CA ASN A 185 21.04 7.08 -12.06
C ASN A 185 20.35 6.84 -13.42
N PHE A 186 19.80 7.90 -14.00
CA PHE A 186 19.13 7.93 -15.29
C PHE A 186 20.07 7.82 -16.52
N GLY A 187 21.21 7.12 -16.38
CA GLY A 187 22.12 6.89 -17.50
C GLY A 187 23.37 6.07 -17.16
N GLY A 188 23.96 5.49 -18.20
CA GLY A 188 25.13 4.63 -18.14
C GLY A 188 26.40 5.44 -17.87
N SER A 189 26.84 5.47 -16.62
CA SER A 189 28.02 6.24 -16.19
C SER A 189 28.91 5.43 -15.25
N GLU A 190 30.13 5.93 -15.01
CA GLU A 190 31.02 5.32 -14.00
C GLU A 190 30.44 5.45 -12.57
N GLU A 191 29.59 6.46 -12.33
CA GLU A 191 28.88 6.60 -11.05
C GLU A 191 27.84 5.49 -10.90
N THR A 192 27.04 5.24 -11.93
CA THR A 192 26.08 4.12 -11.99
C THR A 192 26.80 2.78 -11.81
N ARG A 193 27.95 2.60 -12.46
CA ARG A 193 28.78 1.40 -12.29
C ARG A 193 29.30 1.24 -10.86
N THR A 194 29.66 2.35 -10.21
CA THR A 194 30.06 2.37 -8.79
C THR A 194 28.92 1.94 -7.88
N GLN A 195 27.70 2.42 -8.12
CA GLN A 195 26.51 1.99 -7.38
C GLN A 195 26.24 0.50 -7.56
N LEU A 196 26.29 0.00 -8.81
CA LEU A 196 26.14 -1.44 -9.11
C LEU A 196 27.18 -2.29 -8.37
N TYR A 197 28.42 -1.82 -8.30
CA TYR A 197 29.49 -2.50 -7.58
C TYR A 197 29.21 -2.55 -6.07
N ASP A 198 28.73 -1.45 -5.49
CA ASP A 198 28.42 -1.37 -4.07
C ASP A 198 27.30 -2.35 -3.70
N ILE A 199 26.13 -2.22 -4.32
CA ILE A 199 24.98 -3.07 -3.99
C ILE A 199 25.25 -4.54 -4.30
N TYR A 200 25.99 -4.84 -5.37
CA TYR A 200 26.34 -6.23 -5.69
C TYR A 200 27.28 -6.83 -4.65
N ASP A 201 28.36 -6.13 -4.27
CA ASP A 201 29.35 -6.66 -3.32
C ASP A 201 28.80 -6.71 -1.88
N ASN A 202 27.91 -5.81 -1.50
CA ASN A 202 27.49 -5.63 -0.11
C ASN A 202 26.15 -6.29 0.24
N LEU A 203 25.26 -6.45 -0.74
CA LEU A 203 23.93 -7.02 -0.55
C LEU A 203 23.74 -8.31 -1.36
N TYR A 204 23.77 -8.21 -2.69
CA TYR A 204 23.27 -9.25 -3.57
C TYR A 204 24.18 -10.47 -3.71
N SER A 205 25.47 -10.29 -3.99
CA SER A 205 26.41 -11.42 -4.15
C SER A 205 26.59 -12.26 -2.87
N LYS A 206 26.22 -11.70 -1.72
CA LYS A 206 26.27 -12.34 -0.40
C LYS A 206 24.98 -13.05 -0.01
N GLY A 207 23.91 -12.95 -0.80
CA GLY A 207 22.61 -13.56 -0.46
C GLY A 207 21.90 -12.90 0.72
N ARG A 208 22.27 -11.66 1.08
CA ARG A 208 21.70 -10.99 2.25
C ARG A 208 20.28 -10.55 1.95
N TYR A 209 19.34 -10.96 2.82
CA TYR A 209 17.91 -10.65 2.70
C TYR A 209 17.31 -11.10 1.36
N SER A 210 17.74 -12.24 0.83
CA SER A 210 17.31 -12.71 -0.50
C SER A 210 15.82 -13.00 -0.63
N ASP A 211 15.14 -13.21 0.50
CA ASP A 211 13.70 -13.35 0.62
C ASP A 211 12.94 -12.01 0.55
N LEU A 212 13.64 -10.88 0.56
CA LEU A 212 13.09 -9.54 0.36
C LEU A 212 13.34 -8.99 -1.05
N TRP A 213 14.14 -9.65 -1.90
CA TRP A 213 14.47 -9.11 -3.22
C TRP A 213 13.28 -9.20 -4.17
N PHE A 214 13.02 -8.11 -4.90
CA PHE A 214 12.04 -8.15 -5.97
C PHE A 214 12.60 -8.93 -7.16
N MET A 215 11.87 -9.96 -7.58
CA MET A 215 12.31 -10.88 -8.62
C MET A 215 11.53 -10.62 -9.90
N TRP A 216 12.23 -10.45 -11.02
CA TRP A 216 11.65 -10.30 -12.36
C TRP A 216 12.37 -11.19 -13.35
N ASP A 217 11.62 -11.89 -14.19
CA ASP A 217 12.15 -12.89 -15.14
C ASP A 217 13.09 -13.93 -14.49
N GLY A 218 12.80 -14.28 -13.23
CA GLY A 218 13.54 -15.29 -12.46
C GLY A 218 14.85 -14.82 -11.83
N LYS A 219 15.17 -13.52 -11.86
CA LYS A 219 16.35 -12.93 -11.22
C LYS A 219 16.00 -11.71 -10.39
N PRO A 220 16.87 -11.28 -9.45
CA PRO A 220 16.72 -9.99 -8.79
C PRO A 220 16.69 -8.88 -9.84
N MET A 221 15.77 -7.96 -9.69
CA MET A 221 15.50 -6.91 -10.66
C MET A 221 16.13 -5.58 -10.21
N LEU A 222 16.63 -4.79 -11.15
CA LEU A 222 17.09 -3.42 -10.93
C LEU A 222 16.61 -2.51 -12.05
N MET A 223 16.33 -1.24 -11.73
CA MET A 223 16.23 -0.22 -12.76
C MET A 223 17.56 0.55 -12.85
N ALA A 224 18.35 0.25 -13.88
CA ALA A 224 19.69 0.80 -14.10
C ALA A 224 20.11 0.65 -15.56
N ASP A 225 20.81 1.66 -16.09
CA ASP A 225 21.35 1.64 -17.45
C ASP A 225 22.52 0.63 -17.58
N VAL A 226 22.28 -0.43 -18.35
CA VAL A 226 23.25 -1.51 -18.59
C VAL A 226 24.51 -1.04 -19.33
N GLY A 227 24.45 0.09 -20.02
CA GLY A 227 25.57 0.77 -20.66
C GLY A 227 26.66 1.23 -19.69
N ALA A 228 26.38 1.29 -18.39
CA ALA A 228 27.40 1.50 -17.35
C ALA A 228 28.41 0.33 -17.25
N LEU A 229 28.05 -0.87 -17.71
CA LEU A 229 28.86 -2.07 -17.57
C LEU A 229 29.78 -2.30 -18.79
N ASN A 230 31.06 -2.53 -18.52
CA ASN A 230 32.03 -2.96 -19.53
C ASN A 230 32.18 -4.49 -19.53
N LEU A 231 31.47 -5.16 -20.44
CA LEU A 231 31.47 -6.63 -20.55
C LEU A 231 32.81 -7.27 -20.96
N SER A 232 33.91 -6.51 -21.04
CA SER A 232 35.27 -7.08 -21.07
C SER A 232 35.83 -7.35 -19.67
N VAL A 233 35.25 -6.75 -18.62
CA VAL A 233 35.60 -6.93 -17.20
C VAL A 233 34.75 -8.04 -16.60
N GLU A 234 35.38 -9.00 -15.91
CA GLU A 234 34.63 -10.20 -15.43
C GLU A 234 33.58 -9.86 -14.38
N LYS A 235 33.89 -8.95 -13.44
CA LYS A 235 32.93 -8.48 -12.44
C LYS A 235 31.67 -7.88 -13.08
N ASP A 236 31.83 -7.10 -14.16
CA ASP A 236 30.71 -6.52 -14.88
C ASP A 236 29.85 -7.59 -15.56
N LYS A 237 30.47 -8.66 -16.09
CA LYS A 237 29.72 -9.81 -16.62
C LYS A 237 28.95 -10.54 -15.53
N ASP A 238 29.53 -10.68 -14.35
CA ASP A 238 28.88 -11.33 -13.22
C ASP A 238 27.65 -10.53 -12.78
N ILE A 239 27.78 -9.20 -12.62
CA ILE A 239 26.67 -8.29 -12.35
C ILE A 239 25.61 -8.38 -13.46
N PHE A 240 26.01 -8.26 -14.72
CA PHE A 240 25.11 -8.35 -15.87
C PHE A 240 24.31 -9.67 -15.91
N ARG A 241 24.93 -10.78 -15.53
CA ARG A 241 24.27 -12.09 -15.49
C ARG A 241 23.37 -12.26 -14.27
N PHE A 242 23.70 -11.61 -13.16
CA PHE A 242 23.01 -11.78 -11.88
C PHE A 242 21.62 -11.13 -11.88
N PHE A 243 21.48 -9.95 -12.47
CA PHE A 243 20.24 -9.19 -12.45
C PHE A 243 19.41 -9.33 -13.73
N THR A 244 18.13 -9.02 -13.61
CA THR A 244 17.28 -8.54 -14.71
C THR A 244 17.29 -7.01 -14.66
N PHE A 245 17.58 -6.35 -15.78
CA PHE A 245 17.66 -4.90 -15.85
C PHE A 245 16.45 -4.32 -16.59
N ARG A 246 16.02 -3.14 -16.14
CA ARG A 246 15.27 -2.20 -16.96
C ARG A 246 16.01 -0.86 -16.96
N ASP A 247 16.24 -0.28 -18.12
CA ASP A 247 16.76 1.08 -18.24
C ASP A 247 15.73 2.06 -17.69
N ASN A 248 16.22 3.13 -17.07
CA ASN A 248 15.35 4.15 -16.48
C ASN A 248 14.95 5.20 -17.52
N GLU A 249 13.66 5.35 -17.79
CA GLU A 249 13.16 6.53 -18.51
C GLU A 249 13.16 7.75 -17.59
N SER A 250 13.87 8.79 -18.02
CA SER A 250 14.06 10.04 -17.26
C SER A 250 12.97 11.08 -17.51
N THR A 251 12.26 10.99 -18.65
CA THR A 251 11.22 11.94 -19.03
C THR A 251 9.82 11.46 -18.66
N TYR A 252 8.91 12.40 -18.41
CA TYR A 252 7.49 12.10 -18.19
C TYR A 252 6.71 12.01 -19.51
N PHE A 253 7.35 12.43 -20.61
CA PHE A 253 6.74 12.66 -21.91
C PHE A 253 7.18 11.62 -22.95
N ALA A 254 7.62 10.46 -22.48
CA ALA A 254 8.07 9.38 -23.35
C ALA A 254 6.95 8.91 -24.30
N SER A 255 7.36 8.32 -25.41
CA SER A 255 6.45 7.54 -26.24
C SER A 255 6.44 6.09 -25.77
N ASP A 256 5.34 5.38 -26.02
CA ASP A 256 5.24 3.93 -25.86
C ASP A 256 6.52 3.20 -26.34
N THR A 257 7.11 2.35 -25.49
CA THR A 257 8.31 1.57 -25.80
C THR A 257 7.96 0.12 -26.13
N ALA A 258 8.80 -0.57 -26.91
CA ALA A 258 8.65 -2.01 -27.14
C ALA A 258 9.26 -2.83 -25.98
N TYR A 259 8.75 -4.04 -25.75
CA TYR A 259 9.23 -4.93 -24.68
C TYR A 259 10.74 -5.21 -24.73
N TYR A 260 11.33 -5.33 -25.92
CA TYR A 260 12.77 -5.60 -26.08
C TYR A 260 13.66 -4.37 -25.84
N GLU A 261 13.07 -3.19 -25.61
CA GLU A 261 13.82 -1.99 -25.21
C GLU A 261 14.17 -2.02 -23.72
N ASP A 262 13.59 -2.96 -22.95
CA ASP A 262 13.89 -3.17 -21.53
C ASP A 262 13.87 -1.84 -20.75
N THR A 263 12.90 -0.95 -21.00
CA THR A 263 12.83 0.38 -20.36
C THR A 263 11.57 0.49 -19.51
N TRP A 264 11.69 0.99 -18.28
CA TRP A 264 10.55 1.36 -17.40
C TRP A 264 10.60 2.83 -17.04
N GLY A 265 9.44 3.39 -16.73
CA GLY A 265 9.33 4.73 -16.15
C GLY A 265 9.19 4.70 -14.63
N TRP A 266 9.35 5.88 -14.03
CA TRP A 266 9.04 6.12 -12.61
C TRP A 266 7.94 7.18 -12.40
N CYS A 267 7.69 7.99 -13.43
CA CYS A 267 6.68 9.04 -13.48
C CYS A 267 6.30 9.27 -14.96
N SER A 268 5.04 9.61 -15.23
CA SER A 268 4.56 9.92 -16.60
C SER A 268 3.49 11.00 -16.57
N ASP A 269 3.44 11.79 -17.64
CA ASP A 269 2.33 12.72 -17.90
C ASP A 269 1.10 11.96 -18.42
N TYR A 270 -0.09 12.53 -18.27
CA TYR A 270 -1.32 11.96 -18.82
C TYR A 270 -1.45 12.29 -20.32
N LYS A 271 -1.72 11.34 -21.22
CA LYS A 271 -1.89 9.89 -20.99
C LYS A 271 -0.55 9.20 -20.80
N GLN A 272 -0.47 8.32 -19.80
CA GLN A 272 0.81 7.71 -19.43
C GLN A 272 1.38 6.80 -20.52
N THR A 273 2.71 6.79 -20.58
CA THR A 273 3.49 5.92 -21.47
C THR A 273 3.25 4.46 -21.15
N LYS A 274 3.13 3.61 -22.19
CA LYS A 274 3.10 2.16 -22.03
C LYS A 274 4.50 1.62 -22.23
N PHE A 275 5.15 1.28 -21.13
CA PHE A 275 6.50 0.72 -21.14
C PHE A 275 6.45 -0.78 -21.42
N GLY A 276 7.28 -1.22 -22.37
CA GLY A 276 7.46 -2.63 -22.68
C GLY A 276 6.29 -3.29 -23.42
N LYS A 277 5.77 -2.67 -24.47
CA LYS A 277 4.68 -3.25 -25.28
C LYS A 277 5.10 -4.50 -26.02
N ARG A 278 4.31 -5.56 -25.89
CA ARG A 278 4.56 -6.84 -26.55
C ARG A 278 3.91 -6.90 -27.94
N LEU A 279 4.55 -7.64 -28.84
CA LEU A 279 4.12 -7.76 -30.25
C LEU A 279 2.67 -8.25 -30.43
N PHE A 280 2.18 -9.06 -29.49
CA PHE A 280 0.85 -9.66 -29.54
C PHE A 280 -0.15 -9.00 -28.57
N GLY A 281 0.17 -7.82 -28.05
CA GLY A 281 -0.59 -7.15 -27.00
C GLY A 281 -0.05 -7.45 -25.60
N GLY A 282 -0.41 -6.61 -24.65
CA GLY A 282 0.16 -6.58 -23.30
C GLY A 282 1.16 -5.43 -23.14
N VAL A 283 1.11 -4.81 -21.97
CA VAL A 283 2.02 -3.77 -21.50
C VAL A 283 2.74 -4.33 -20.29
N GLU A 284 4.06 -4.12 -20.19
CA GLU A 284 4.80 -4.56 -19.02
C GLU A 284 4.56 -3.60 -17.85
N GLU A 285 4.80 -2.30 -18.04
CA GLU A 285 4.74 -1.31 -16.96
C GLU A 285 4.03 -0.02 -17.40
N MET A 286 3.34 0.62 -16.46
CA MET A 286 2.84 1.98 -16.58
C MET A 286 2.93 2.73 -15.25
N CYS A 287 3.38 3.98 -15.30
CA CYS A 287 3.47 4.81 -14.12
C CYS A 287 2.12 5.42 -13.74
N VAL A 288 1.94 5.67 -12.45
CA VAL A 288 0.82 6.46 -11.92
C VAL A 288 1.36 7.47 -10.91
N SER A 289 1.22 8.74 -11.26
CA SER A 289 1.69 9.88 -10.46
C SER A 289 0.54 10.55 -9.72
N VAL A 290 0.76 10.92 -8.46
CA VAL A 290 -0.23 11.72 -7.70
C VAL A 290 -0.15 13.21 -8.07
N ALA A 291 1.05 13.67 -8.43
CA ALA A 291 1.39 14.99 -8.95
C ALA A 291 2.68 14.90 -9.77
N GLN A 292 2.91 15.84 -10.67
CA GLN A 292 4.09 15.93 -11.53
C GLN A 292 4.60 17.37 -11.57
N ASN A 293 5.92 17.51 -11.53
CA ASN A 293 6.63 18.76 -11.78
C ASN A 293 6.72 19.03 -13.30
N ALA A 294 5.54 19.13 -13.90
CA ALA A 294 5.32 19.32 -15.32
C ALA A 294 4.11 20.22 -15.57
N ASN A 295 4.10 20.85 -16.74
CA ASN A 295 2.98 21.59 -17.30
C ASN A 295 2.94 21.40 -18.82
N GLU A 296 2.10 22.17 -19.52
CA GLU A 296 1.95 22.12 -20.97
C GLU A 296 3.24 22.40 -21.79
N ASP A 297 4.24 23.03 -21.18
CA ASP A 297 5.51 23.42 -21.81
C ASP A 297 6.68 22.49 -21.45
N GLY A 298 6.47 21.50 -20.57
CA GLY A 298 7.46 20.50 -20.15
C GLY A 298 7.71 20.48 -18.64
N LEU A 299 8.94 20.14 -18.23
CA LEU A 299 9.33 20.11 -16.81
C LEU A 299 9.31 21.53 -16.22
N ILE A 300 8.74 21.66 -15.03
CA ILE A 300 8.66 22.94 -14.31
C ILE A 300 8.57 22.72 -12.80
N ALA A 301 9.08 23.66 -11.99
CA ALA A 301 9.07 23.49 -10.54
C ALA A 301 7.65 23.41 -9.97
N MET A 302 7.46 22.64 -8.89
CA MET A 302 6.16 22.47 -8.22
C MET A 302 5.55 23.79 -7.72
N ASN A 303 6.38 24.79 -7.41
CA ASN A 303 5.94 26.12 -6.97
C ASN A 303 5.85 27.15 -8.10
N SER A 304 5.99 26.73 -9.37
CA SER A 304 6.07 27.69 -10.46
C SER A 304 4.77 28.48 -10.64
N PRO A 305 4.84 29.81 -10.81
CA PRO A 305 3.68 30.62 -11.17
C PRO A 305 3.33 30.53 -12.67
N ALA A 306 4.12 29.80 -13.47
CA ALA A 306 3.96 29.72 -14.92
C ALA A 306 3.22 28.44 -15.35
N GLY A 307 2.22 28.61 -16.22
CA GLY A 307 1.39 27.50 -16.70
C GLY A 307 0.55 26.86 -15.60
N THR A 308 0.00 25.68 -15.89
CA THR A 308 -0.73 24.88 -14.90
C THR A 308 0.15 23.70 -14.47
N VAL A 309 0.82 23.83 -13.33
CA VAL A 309 1.56 22.70 -12.74
C VAL A 309 0.59 21.57 -12.44
N GLN A 310 0.96 20.34 -12.80
CA GLN A 310 0.15 19.14 -12.64
C GLN A 310 0.14 18.67 -11.18
N GLY A 311 -0.58 19.40 -10.32
CA GLY A 311 -0.81 19.06 -8.92
C GLY A 311 -1.85 17.95 -8.73
N ARG A 312 -2.18 17.65 -7.47
CA ARG A 312 -3.15 16.61 -7.11
C ARG A 312 -4.56 16.86 -7.65
N SER A 313 -4.95 18.13 -7.77
CA SER A 313 -6.24 18.55 -8.31
C SER A 313 -6.28 18.68 -9.84
N PHE A 314 -5.12 18.53 -10.50
CA PHE A 314 -5.01 18.60 -11.95
C PHE A 314 -5.85 17.51 -12.64
N THR A 315 -6.39 17.84 -13.80
CA THR A 315 -7.01 16.88 -14.72
C THR A 315 -6.79 17.32 -16.15
N GLU A 316 -6.59 16.36 -17.05
CA GLU A 316 -6.70 16.60 -18.49
C GLU A 316 -8.17 16.51 -18.90
N GLY A 317 -8.71 17.59 -19.48
CA GLY A 317 -10.10 17.68 -19.92
C GLY A 317 -11.10 17.91 -18.79
N ASP A 318 -12.30 17.32 -18.92
CA ASP A 318 -13.38 17.42 -17.93
C ASP A 318 -13.54 16.09 -17.16
N PHE A 319 -12.42 15.49 -16.74
CA PHE A 319 -12.43 14.24 -15.98
C PHE A 319 -13.20 14.42 -14.65
N SER A 320 -14.01 13.43 -14.34
CA SER A 320 -14.73 13.32 -13.08
C SER A 320 -14.95 11.86 -12.72
N TYR A 321 -15.14 11.61 -11.43
CA TYR A 321 -15.62 10.33 -10.91
C TYR A 321 -16.68 10.58 -9.83
N SER A 322 -17.49 9.58 -9.49
CA SER A 322 -18.46 9.70 -8.40
C SER A 322 -18.45 8.47 -7.50
N TYR A 323 -18.92 8.66 -6.27
CA TYR A 323 -19.18 7.60 -5.30
C TYR A 323 -20.39 7.99 -4.45
N THR A 324 -20.99 7.03 -3.76
CA THR A 324 -22.14 7.27 -2.87
C THR A 324 -21.71 7.16 -1.42
N TYR A 325 -22.08 8.14 -0.61
CA TYR A 325 -21.86 8.10 0.83
C TYR A 325 -22.98 8.84 1.56
N ALA A 326 -23.41 8.31 2.71
CA ALA A 326 -24.49 8.86 3.52
C ALA A 326 -25.80 9.13 2.73
N GLY A 327 -26.08 8.31 1.71
CA GLY A 327 -27.27 8.41 0.86
C GLY A 327 -27.18 9.44 -0.27
N GLU A 328 -26.05 10.11 -0.45
CA GLU A 328 -25.85 11.15 -1.48
C GLU A 328 -24.80 10.70 -2.50
N GLU A 329 -25.02 11.04 -3.78
CA GLU A 329 -23.98 10.91 -4.80
C GLU A 329 -23.02 12.11 -4.72
N ILE A 330 -21.75 11.83 -4.48
CA ILE A 330 -20.67 12.81 -4.48
C ILE A 330 -20.01 12.75 -5.84
N VAL A 331 -20.15 13.82 -6.62
CA VAL A 331 -19.47 13.98 -7.91
C VAL A 331 -18.19 14.78 -7.70
N VAL A 332 -17.05 14.16 -8.01
CA VAL A 332 -15.73 14.77 -7.90
C VAL A 332 -15.29 15.22 -9.29
N ASP A 333 -15.24 16.53 -9.47
CA ASP A 333 -14.64 17.20 -10.62
C ASP A 333 -13.81 18.40 -10.14
N LYS A 334 -13.17 19.14 -11.04
CA LYS A 334 -12.34 20.30 -10.70
C LYS A 334 -13.04 21.42 -9.91
N SER A 335 -14.38 21.42 -9.86
CA SER A 335 -15.19 22.41 -9.15
C SER A 335 -15.54 22.00 -7.71
N ILE A 336 -15.25 20.77 -7.30
CA ILE A 336 -15.50 20.32 -5.93
C ILE A 336 -14.67 21.16 -4.93
N GLU A 337 -15.29 21.51 -3.81
CA GLU A 337 -14.59 22.23 -2.74
C GLU A 337 -13.45 21.37 -2.20
N ASN A 338 -12.27 21.99 -1.99
CA ASN A 338 -11.04 21.31 -1.57
C ASN A 338 -10.65 20.13 -2.49
N SER A 339 -10.75 20.32 -3.81
CA SER A 339 -10.41 19.32 -4.84
C SER A 339 -9.06 18.61 -4.62
N LEU A 340 -8.07 19.28 -4.02
CA LEU A 340 -6.78 18.70 -3.63
C LEU A 340 -6.89 17.49 -2.69
N LEU A 341 -7.99 17.30 -1.97
CA LEU A 341 -8.18 16.15 -1.07
C LEU A 341 -8.61 14.89 -1.85
N TYR A 342 -9.19 15.06 -3.03
CA TYR A 342 -9.85 13.98 -3.77
C TYR A 342 -8.94 13.30 -4.82
N GLY A 343 -7.77 13.89 -5.14
CA GLY A 343 -6.77 13.26 -5.99
C GLY A 343 -7.27 12.99 -7.41
N LEU A 344 -7.83 13.99 -8.07
CA LEU A 344 -8.34 13.87 -9.43
C LEU A 344 -7.26 13.41 -10.42
N ASN A 345 -6.05 13.97 -10.32
CA ASN A 345 -4.91 13.59 -11.16
C ASN A 345 -4.57 12.11 -10.98
N PHE A 346 -4.48 11.68 -9.72
CA PHE A 346 -4.17 10.32 -9.34
C PHE A 346 -5.24 9.35 -9.86
N GLN A 347 -6.52 9.69 -9.68
CA GLN A 347 -7.64 8.86 -10.12
C GLN A 347 -7.70 8.73 -11.64
N GLN A 348 -7.49 9.83 -12.37
CA GLN A 348 -7.48 9.83 -13.84
C GLN A 348 -6.36 8.93 -14.39
N GLN A 349 -5.19 8.97 -13.76
CA GLN A 349 -4.05 8.14 -14.13
C GLN A 349 -4.28 6.65 -13.81
N TRP A 350 -4.84 6.33 -12.64
CA TRP A 350 -5.22 4.96 -12.30
C TRP A 350 -6.25 4.39 -13.28
N ASP A 351 -7.30 5.14 -13.59
CA ASP A 351 -8.35 4.69 -14.51
C ASP A 351 -7.79 4.41 -15.90
N TYR A 352 -6.88 5.25 -16.38
CA TYR A 352 -6.20 5.00 -17.64
C TYR A 352 -5.29 3.78 -17.57
N ALA A 353 -4.41 3.67 -16.56
CA ALA A 353 -3.50 2.54 -16.41
C ALA A 353 -4.26 1.20 -16.32
N ILE A 354 -5.30 1.11 -15.48
CA ILE A 354 -6.15 -0.08 -15.36
C ILE A 354 -6.78 -0.45 -16.71
N SER A 355 -7.24 0.53 -17.49
CA SER A 355 -7.80 0.28 -18.83
C SER A 355 -6.80 -0.26 -19.85
N GLN A 356 -5.49 -0.09 -19.60
CA GLN A 356 -4.42 -0.64 -20.45
C GLN A 356 -3.93 -2.01 -19.99
N ASP A 357 -4.36 -2.47 -18.82
CA ASP A 357 -4.08 -3.79 -18.26
C ASP A 357 -2.57 -4.16 -18.19
N PRO A 358 -1.67 -3.29 -17.68
CA PRO A 358 -0.24 -3.60 -17.57
C PRO A 358 0.01 -4.72 -16.54
N GLU A 359 1.16 -5.38 -16.63
CA GLU A 359 1.60 -6.34 -15.59
C GLU A 359 2.01 -5.62 -14.31
N ILE A 360 2.60 -4.43 -14.43
CA ILE A 360 3.07 -3.61 -13.32
C ILE A 360 2.51 -2.20 -13.42
N ILE A 361 2.08 -1.67 -12.28
CA ILE A 361 1.89 -0.23 -12.09
C ILE A 361 2.98 0.29 -11.15
N PHE A 362 3.68 1.34 -11.57
CA PHE A 362 4.69 2.01 -10.74
C PHE A 362 4.14 3.32 -10.16
N VAL A 363 3.99 3.40 -8.84
CA VAL A 363 3.46 4.57 -8.14
C VAL A 363 4.59 5.51 -7.74
N THR A 364 4.44 6.80 -8.05
CA THR A 364 5.52 7.80 -7.97
C THR A 364 6.09 8.05 -6.57
N GLY A 365 5.37 7.71 -5.50
CA GLY A 365 6.06 7.31 -4.26
C GLY A 365 5.36 7.56 -2.93
N PHE A 366 6.02 7.06 -1.89
CA PHE A 366 5.65 7.12 -0.48
C PHE A 366 6.90 7.43 0.37
N ASN A 367 6.83 8.42 1.26
CA ASN A 367 7.81 8.85 2.27
C ASN A 367 8.90 9.86 1.89
N GLU A 368 8.81 10.57 0.76
CA GLU A 368 9.83 11.53 0.33
C GLU A 368 9.96 12.74 1.27
N TRP A 369 8.85 13.37 1.66
CA TRP A 369 8.74 14.56 2.52
C TRP A 369 9.56 15.82 2.17
N ILE A 370 10.73 15.70 1.56
CA ILE A 370 11.73 16.73 1.44
C ILE A 370 11.52 17.53 0.15
N ALA A 371 11.23 18.80 0.33
CA ALA A 371 11.17 19.84 -0.69
C ALA A 371 12.55 20.52 -0.80
N GLY A 372 13.39 20.03 -1.71
CA GLY A 372 14.69 20.64 -2.01
C GLY A 372 14.52 22.01 -2.67
N ARG A 373 15.16 23.04 -2.12
CA ARG A 373 15.07 24.43 -2.59
C ARG A 373 16.26 24.81 -3.47
N TRP A 374 16.01 25.48 -4.60
CA TRP A 374 17.01 25.83 -5.61
C TRP A 374 16.90 27.31 -6.03
N GLU A 375 18.02 27.96 -6.34
CA GLU A 375 18.03 29.35 -6.81
C GLU A 375 17.26 29.49 -8.13
N ASN A 376 17.54 28.58 -9.06
CA ASN A 376 16.79 28.44 -10.30
C ASN A 376 16.67 26.96 -10.70
N TRP A 377 15.47 26.54 -11.08
CA TRP A 377 15.25 25.22 -11.67
C TRP A 377 14.15 25.29 -12.73
N ALA A 378 14.44 24.74 -13.91
CA ALA A 378 13.56 24.78 -15.09
C ALA A 378 12.92 26.17 -15.35
N GLY A 379 13.73 27.23 -15.20
CA GLY A 379 13.28 28.62 -15.44
C GLY A 379 12.45 29.24 -14.30
N THR A 380 12.19 28.52 -13.21
CA THR A 380 11.55 29.07 -12.00
C THR A 380 12.63 29.56 -11.04
N GLU A 381 12.52 30.80 -10.56
CA GLU A 381 13.35 31.35 -9.49
C GLU A 381 12.81 30.92 -8.12
N ASN A 382 13.69 30.72 -7.13
CA ASN A 382 13.32 30.18 -5.81
C ASN A 382 12.50 28.89 -5.94
N ALA A 383 13.04 27.93 -6.69
CA ALA A 383 12.31 26.76 -7.14
C ALA A 383 12.31 25.62 -6.12
N PHE A 384 11.19 24.90 -6.10
CA PHE A 384 11.01 23.62 -5.43
C PHE A 384 10.64 22.56 -6.48
N PRO A 385 11.61 21.77 -6.99
CA PRO A 385 11.40 20.91 -8.15
C PRO A 385 10.44 19.76 -7.92
N ASP A 386 10.62 18.97 -6.85
CA ASP A 386 9.95 17.67 -6.70
C ASP A 386 8.76 17.70 -5.74
N GLN A 387 8.87 18.47 -4.66
CA GLN A 387 7.90 18.57 -3.57
C GLN A 387 7.78 20.03 -3.16
N TYR A 388 6.59 20.49 -2.80
CA TYR A 388 6.40 21.88 -2.37
C TYR A 388 5.36 22.04 -1.27
N ASN A 389 4.10 21.66 -1.48
CA ASN A 389 3.01 21.84 -0.51
C ASN A 389 1.94 20.73 -0.68
N PRO A 390 0.83 20.72 0.08
CA PRO A 390 -0.19 19.67 -0.07
C PRO A 390 -0.73 19.46 -1.49
N GLU A 391 -0.81 20.50 -2.33
CA GLU A 391 -1.29 20.37 -3.73
C GLU A 391 -0.19 19.89 -4.68
N TYR A 392 1.02 20.41 -4.54
CA TYR A 392 2.13 20.22 -5.47
C TYR A 392 3.23 19.37 -4.83
N SER A 393 2.88 18.12 -4.51
CA SER A 393 3.76 17.14 -3.86
C SER A 393 3.38 15.73 -4.30
N ARG A 394 4.38 14.86 -4.50
CA ARG A 394 4.22 13.51 -5.06
C ARG A 394 3.98 12.42 -4.01
N ASP A 395 4.13 12.77 -2.75
CA ASP A 395 4.15 11.82 -1.63
C ASP A 395 2.73 11.42 -1.19
N ILE A 396 2.51 10.16 -0.86
CA ILE A 396 1.19 9.65 -0.42
C ILE A 396 1.20 9.12 1.01
N GLU A 397 2.33 9.22 1.73
CA GLU A 397 2.37 8.88 3.15
C GLU A 397 1.39 9.76 3.96
N PRO A 398 0.68 9.20 4.96
CA PRO A 398 -0.23 9.97 5.79
C PRO A 398 0.42 11.22 6.42
N SER A 399 -0.25 12.36 6.27
CA SER A 399 0.17 13.67 6.79
C SER A 399 -0.58 14.03 8.08
N SER A 400 0.04 14.81 8.96
CA SER A 400 -0.62 15.44 10.12
C SER A 400 -1.46 16.67 9.73
N GLY A 401 -1.26 17.19 8.52
CA GLY A 401 -1.99 18.28 7.90
C GLY A 401 -3.32 17.86 7.28
N ILE A 402 -3.80 18.66 6.32
CA ILE A 402 -5.15 18.52 5.75
C ILE A 402 -5.36 17.25 4.94
N LEU A 403 -4.29 16.65 4.40
CA LEU A 403 -4.39 15.46 3.56
C LEU A 403 -4.71 14.19 4.35
N LYS A 404 -4.36 14.15 5.65
CA LYS A 404 -4.54 12.98 6.53
C LYS A 404 -4.10 11.69 5.82
N ASP A 405 -4.96 10.69 5.76
CA ASP A 405 -4.77 9.38 5.12
C ASP A 405 -5.57 9.21 3.82
N HIS A 406 -6.07 10.31 3.23
CA HIS A 406 -6.93 10.25 2.04
C HIS A 406 -6.24 9.60 0.83
N TYR A 407 -4.97 9.93 0.60
CA TYR A 407 -4.22 9.38 -0.53
C TYR A 407 -3.81 7.92 -0.32
N TYR A 408 -3.59 7.52 0.93
CA TYR A 408 -3.34 6.13 1.29
C TYR A 408 -4.56 5.26 0.97
N TYR A 409 -5.77 5.66 1.35
CA TYR A 409 -6.97 4.88 1.02
C TYR A 409 -7.37 4.94 -0.46
N GLN A 410 -7.06 6.04 -1.14
CA GLN A 410 -7.20 6.10 -2.60
C GLN A 410 -6.24 5.13 -3.31
N LEU A 411 -5.01 4.97 -2.81
CA LEU A 411 -4.09 3.95 -3.28
C LEU A 411 -4.69 2.55 -3.06
N VAL A 412 -5.08 2.21 -1.82
CA VAL A 412 -5.63 0.89 -1.47
C VAL A 412 -6.79 0.52 -2.40
N GLU A 413 -7.73 1.44 -2.62
CA GLU A 413 -8.88 1.20 -3.50
C GLU A 413 -8.45 0.90 -4.95
N ASN A 414 -7.55 1.70 -5.49
CA ASN A 414 -7.09 1.50 -6.87
C ASN A 414 -6.25 0.23 -7.03
N VAL A 415 -5.49 -0.16 -6.00
CA VAL A 415 -4.81 -1.46 -5.98
C VAL A 415 -5.82 -2.60 -6.01
N ARG A 416 -6.93 -2.53 -5.26
CA ARG A 416 -8.01 -3.53 -5.34
C ARG A 416 -8.67 -3.57 -6.71
N ARG A 417 -8.91 -2.43 -7.35
CA ARG A 417 -9.46 -2.39 -8.73
C ARG A 417 -8.49 -3.02 -9.75
N PHE A 418 -7.19 -2.80 -9.56
CA PHE A 418 -6.16 -3.35 -10.43
C PHE A 418 -5.94 -4.85 -10.21
N LYS A 419 -5.66 -5.27 -8.96
CA LYS A 419 -5.29 -6.64 -8.57
C LYS A 419 -6.49 -7.54 -8.27
N GLY A 420 -7.68 -7.01 -8.01
CA GLY A 420 -8.80 -7.77 -7.44
C GLY A 420 -8.72 -7.88 -5.90
N ALA A 421 -9.72 -8.49 -5.29
CA ALA A 421 -9.78 -8.71 -3.83
C ALA A 421 -10.16 -10.16 -3.52
N SER A 422 -9.88 -10.64 -2.31
CA SER A 422 -10.27 -12.00 -1.91
C SER A 422 -11.72 -12.04 -1.43
N PRO A 423 -12.49 -13.12 -1.69
CA PRO A 423 -13.81 -13.28 -1.10
C PRO A 423 -13.70 -13.35 0.42
N LEU A 424 -14.78 -12.98 1.11
CA LEU A 424 -14.85 -13.16 2.57
C LEU A 424 -14.71 -14.65 2.91
N PRO A 425 -13.93 -15.00 3.94
CA PRO A 425 -13.75 -16.38 4.33
C PRO A 425 -15.08 -16.99 4.78
N LYS A 426 -15.21 -18.30 4.55
CA LYS A 426 -16.38 -19.05 5.00
C LYS A 426 -16.57 -18.92 6.51
N THR A 427 -17.83 -18.73 6.90
CA THR A 427 -18.23 -18.65 8.31
C THR A 427 -18.84 -19.96 8.81
N ASP A 428 -18.56 -20.29 10.08
CA ASP A 428 -19.28 -21.32 10.84
C ASP A 428 -19.70 -20.81 12.25
N ALA A 429 -19.83 -19.48 12.34
CA ALA A 429 -19.99 -18.71 13.57
C ALA A 429 -21.35 -18.83 14.26
N GLU A 430 -22.34 -19.54 13.69
CA GLU A 430 -23.65 -19.77 14.34
C GLU A 430 -23.52 -20.78 15.49
N LYS A 431 -23.01 -20.30 16.64
CA LYS A 431 -22.67 -21.09 17.83
C LYS A 431 -22.91 -20.24 19.07
N SER A 432 -23.60 -20.81 20.07
CA SER A 432 -23.69 -20.22 21.41
C SER A 432 -22.38 -20.42 22.17
N ILE A 433 -21.89 -19.35 22.80
CA ILE A 433 -20.67 -19.33 23.61
C ILE A 433 -21.03 -19.04 25.05
N ASP A 434 -20.54 -19.87 25.99
CA ASP A 434 -20.55 -19.51 27.41
C ASP A 434 -19.26 -18.75 27.71
N ILE A 435 -19.32 -17.42 27.80
CA ILE A 435 -18.13 -16.60 28.05
C ILE A 435 -17.46 -16.91 29.41
N ASN A 436 -18.13 -17.59 30.36
CA ASN A 436 -17.51 -18.04 31.61
C ASN A 436 -16.89 -19.45 31.50
N GLY A 437 -17.12 -20.12 30.38
CA GLY A 437 -16.58 -21.43 30.05
C GLY A 437 -15.12 -21.38 29.56
N PRO A 438 -14.56 -22.54 29.20
CA PRO A 438 -13.18 -22.63 28.72
C PRO A 438 -13.03 -22.02 27.32
N VAL A 439 -11.87 -21.40 27.07
CA VAL A 439 -11.52 -20.78 25.77
C VAL A 439 -11.58 -21.76 24.60
N SER A 440 -11.38 -23.06 24.83
CA SER A 440 -11.38 -24.09 23.78
C SER A 440 -12.70 -24.23 23.00
N GLN A 441 -13.80 -23.61 23.47
CA GLN A 441 -15.04 -23.53 22.68
C GLN A 441 -14.84 -22.77 21.35
N TRP A 442 -13.88 -21.84 21.31
CA TRP A 442 -13.54 -21.02 20.14
C TRP A 442 -12.66 -21.75 19.12
N ASP A 443 -12.10 -22.92 19.45
CA ASP A 443 -11.17 -23.65 18.58
C ASP A 443 -11.81 -24.05 17.25
N SER A 444 -13.13 -24.26 17.24
CA SER A 444 -13.89 -24.59 16.03
C SER A 444 -14.49 -23.37 15.32
N VAL A 445 -14.42 -22.17 15.89
CA VAL A 445 -15.11 -20.98 15.35
C VAL A 445 -14.28 -20.35 14.24
N LEU A 446 -14.92 -20.16 13.08
CA LEU A 446 -14.42 -19.54 11.87
C LEU A 446 -15.35 -18.39 11.42
N PRO A 447 -14.79 -17.35 10.77
CA PRO A 447 -13.37 -17.20 10.42
C PRO A 447 -12.50 -16.74 11.61
N GLU A 448 -11.19 -16.93 11.48
CA GLU A 448 -10.22 -16.30 12.37
C GLU A 448 -9.78 -14.96 11.76
N TYR A 449 -9.94 -13.87 12.53
CA TYR A 449 -9.51 -12.54 12.14
C TYR A 449 -8.13 -12.28 12.72
N ASN A 450 -7.08 -12.63 11.97
CA ASN A 450 -5.71 -12.49 12.42
C ASN A 450 -5.20 -11.05 12.19
N HIS A 451 -4.29 -10.62 13.06
CA HIS A 451 -3.58 -9.34 12.98
C HIS A 451 -2.09 -9.57 13.23
N TYR A 452 -1.24 -8.68 12.71
CA TYR A 452 0.21 -8.83 12.82
C TYR A 452 0.59 -8.84 14.30
N ARG A 453 1.48 -9.76 14.67
CA ARG A 453 2.16 -9.63 15.95
C ARG A 453 3.14 -8.47 15.82
N GLY A 454 3.05 -7.48 16.69
CA GLY A 454 4.19 -6.60 16.92
C GLY A 454 3.87 -5.13 17.12
N GLY A 455 4.94 -4.35 16.96
CA GLY A 455 5.07 -3.02 17.51
C GLY A 455 6.13 -3.02 18.60
N GLU A 456 7.07 -2.08 18.51
CA GLU A 456 7.98 -1.77 19.60
C GLU A 456 7.65 -0.38 20.12
N ASN A 457 8.05 -0.10 21.36
CA ASN A 457 8.03 1.27 21.83
C ASN A 457 8.95 2.13 20.96
N ARG A 458 8.48 3.30 20.55
CA ARG A 458 9.31 4.26 19.83
C ARG A 458 10.26 4.93 20.81
N ASN A 459 11.54 4.96 20.47
CA ASN A 459 12.55 5.74 21.18
C ASN A 459 13.65 6.11 20.19
N SER A 460 13.41 7.15 19.40
CA SER A 460 14.27 7.51 18.27
C SER A 460 14.47 9.01 18.17
N ALA A 461 15.64 9.39 17.66
CA ALA A 461 15.90 10.77 17.24
C ALA A 461 15.03 11.10 16.01
N GLY A 462 14.51 12.33 15.98
CA GLY A 462 13.97 12.92 14.76
C GLY A 462 15.00 13.82 14.09
N TRP A 463 14.53 14.68 13.20
CA TRP A 463 15.28 15.84 12.75
C TRP A 463 15.64 16.77 13.90
N LYS A 464 16.59 17.68 13.66
CA LYS A 464 17.21 18.52 14.68
C LYS A 464 16.15 19.21 15.53
N GLY A 465 16.26 19.02 16.85
CA GLY A 465 15.31 19.56 17.83
C GLY A 465 14.19 18.60 18.24
N TYR A 466 14.07 17.45 17.57
CA TYR A 466 13.03 16.45 17.83
C TYR A 466 13.60 15.14 18.36
N TYR A 467 12.90 14.57 19.34
CA TYR A 467 13.15 13.24 19.87
C TYR A 467 11.81 12.62 20.24
N TYR A 468 11.54 11.43 19.73
CA TYR A 468 10.23 10.79 19.85
C TYR A 468 10.28 9.61 20.80
N THR A 469 9.40 9.63 21.80
CA THR A 469 9.15 8.50 22.70
C THR A 469 7.68 8.10 22.63
N ASN A 470 7.41 6.82 22.39
CA ASN A 470 6.07 6.27 22.45
C ASN A 470 6.11 4.92 23.17
N ASN A 471 5.51 4.85 24.36
CA ASN A 471 5.42 3.63 25.17
C ASN A 471 3.95 3.22 25.38
N THR A 472 3.08 3.54 24.41
CA THR A 472 1.63 3.34 24.54
C THR A 472 1.19 1.93 24.14
N LEU A 473 2.01 1.16 23.43
CA LEU A 473 1.73 -0.24 23.15
C LEU A 473 1.66 -1.03 24.47
N ARG A 474 0.46 -1.53 24.78
CA ARG A 474 0.16 -2.20 26.06
C ARG A 474 -0.38 -3.61 25.85
N ASN A 475 -1.41 -3.75 25.02
CA ASN A 475 -2.00 -5.03 24.64
C ASN A 475 -1.87 -5.21 23.12
N ASP A 476 -0.90 -6.01 22.68
CA ASP A 476 -0.65 -6.37 21.26
C ASP A 476 -1.68 -7.41 20.79
N ILE A 477 -2.63 -6.99 19.95
CA ILE A 477 -3.78 -7.77 19.46
C ILE A 477 -3.35 -8.59 18.26
N ILE A 478 -3.52 -9.92 18.35
CA ILE A 478 -3.05 -10.84 17.30
C ILE A 478 -4.17 -11.63 16.64
N GLN A 479 -5.35 -11.74 17.27
CA GLN A 479 -6.44 -12.55 16.75
C GLN A 479 -7.79 -12.12 17.33
N SER A 480 -8.83 -12.19 16.51
CA SER A 480 -10.23 -12.06 16.91
C SER A 480 -11.09 -13.17 16.30
N LYS A 481 -12.22 -13.48 16.95
CA LYS A 481 -13.24 -14.41 16.43
C LYS A 481 -14.63 -13.90 16.80
N ILE A 482 -15.62 -14.25 15.98
CA ILE A 482 -17.02 -13.90 16.17
C ILE A 482 -17.85 -15.18 16.21
N ALA A 483 -18.76 -15.26 17.15
CA ALA A 483 -19.84 -16.26 17.15
C ALA A 483 -21.17 -15.57 17.42
N TYR A 484 -22.29 -16.18 17.05
CA TYR A 484 -23.61 -15.64 17.33
C TYR A 484 -24.64 -16.76 17.50
N ASP A 485 -25.74 -16.44 18.19
CA ASP A 485 -26.94 -17.27 18.25
C ASP A 485 -28.20 -16.41 18.05
N SER A 486 -29.38 -16.93 18.44
CA SER A 486 -30.64 -16.19 18.28
C SER A 486 -30.75 -14.94 19.15
N GLU A 487 -29.94 -14.82 20.22
CA GLU A 487 -30.06 -13.76 21.22
C GLU A 487 -28.82 -12.86 21.26
N ASN A 488 -27.61 -13.42 21.09
CA ASN A 488 -26.35 -12.73 21.34
C ASN A 488 -25.37 -12.83 20.17
N ILE A 489 -24.47 -11.85 20.12
CA ILE A 489 -23.19 -11.91 19.41
C ILE A 489 -22.09 -12.01 20.46
N TYR A 490 -21.17 -12.92 20.24
CA TYR A 490 -20.03 -13.18 21.09
C TYR A 490 -18.77 -12.73 20.38
N PHE A 491 -17.98 -11.92 21.07
CA PHE A 491 -16.70 -11.43 20.59
C PHE A 491 -15.57 -12.07 21.37
N PHE A 492 -14.57 -12.54 20.66
CA PHE A 492 -13.30 -13.01 21.18
C PHE A 492 -12.19 -12.12 20.64
N VAL A 493 -11.29 -11.70 21.52
CA VAL A 493 -10.01 -11.08 21.13
C VAL A 493 -8.89 -11.67 21.96
N LYS A 494 -7.75 -11.91 21.31
CA LYS A 494 -6.56 -12.49 21.89
C LYS A 494 -5.37 -11.58 21.65
N THR A 495 -4.55 -11.45 22.68
CA THR A 495 -3.32 -10.66 22.67
C THR A 495 -2.09 -11.56 22.73
N ALA A 496 -0.93 -11.04 22.30
CA ALA A 496 0.34 -11.77 22.30
C ALA A 496 0.73 -12.21 23.72
N ASP A 497 0.55 -11.32 24.69
CA ASP A 497 0.80 -11.53 26.12
C ASP A 497 -0.51 -11.44 26.92
N ASN A 498 -0.46 -11.79 28.21
CA ASN A 498 -1.63 -11.66 29.10
C ASN A 498 -2.16 -10.23 29.12
N LEU A 499 -3.49 -10.09 29.13
CA LEU A 499 -4.15 -8.80 29.15
C LEU A 499 -3.81 -8.01 30.42
N THR A 500 -3.62 -6.70 30.26
CA THR A 500 -3.43 -5.78 31.39
C THR A 500 -4.73 -5.57 32.19
N ALA A 501 -4.65 -4.78 33.27
CA ALA A 501 -5.78 -4.55 34.16
C ALA A 501 -6.93 -3.82 33.43
N SER A 502 -8.15 -4.36 33.54
CA SER A 502 -9.33 -3.75 32.91
C SER A 502 -9.69 -2.37 33.47
N THR A 503 -9.18 -2.02 34.64
CA THR A 503 -9.39 -0.69 35.25
C THR A 503 -8.56 0.42 34.61
N ASP A 504 -7.60 0.08 33.76
CA ASP A 504 -6.80 1.09 33.08
C ASP A 504 -7.66 1.88 32.09
N THR A 505 -7.30 3.13 31.81
CA THR A 505 -8.00 3.95 30.81
C THR A 505 -7.77 3.38 29.41
N ASP A 506 -8.75 3.60 28.54
CA ASP A 506 -8.68 3.24 27.11
C ASP A 506 -8.34 1.74 26.89
N TRP A 507 -8.72 0.87 27.83
CA TRP A 507 -8.46 -0.57 27.80
C TRP A 507 -9.38 -1.26 26.80
N MET A 508 -8.83 -2.06 25.89
CA MET A 508 -9.53 -3.01 25.01
C MET A 508 -10.94 -2.55 24.57
N ARG A 509 -10.98 -1.63 23.60
CA ARG A 509 -12.18 -1.08 22.97
C ARG A 509 -12.58 -1.89 21.76
N LEU A 510 -13.87 -2.18 21.66
CA LEU A 510 -14.47 -2.81 20.48
C LEU A 510 -15.37 -1.78 19.78
N LEU A 511 -15.05 -1.48 18.54
CA LEU A 511 -15.84 -0.63 17.65
C LEU A 511 -16.64 -1.50 16.69
N ILE A 512 -17.91 -1.17 16.48
CA ILE A 512 -18.82 -1.94 15.63
C ILE A 512 -19.56 -0.97 14.71
N ASP A 513 -19.49 -1.26 13.42
CA ASP A 513 -20.21 -0.60 12.34
C ASP A 513 -21.30 -1.56 11.83
N THR A 514 -22.54 -1.14 12.02
CA THR A 514 -23.74 -1.89 11.62
C THR A 514 -24.43 -1.27 10.42
N ASP A 515 -23.96 -0.10 9.98
CA ASP A 515 -24.50 0.68 8.87
C ASP A 515 -23.35 1.26 8.02
N PRO A 516 -22.72 0.45 7.17
CA PRO A 516 -21.57 0.88 6.38
C PRO A 516 -21.93 1.94 5.32
N SER A 517 -23.22 2.30 5.17
CA SER A 517 -23.65 3.40 4.30
C SER A 517 -23.29 4.79 4.85
N GLY A 518 -22.98 4.89 6.15
CA GLY A 518 -22.69 6.16 6.82
C GLY A 518 -23.91 7.06 7.04
N ILE A 519 -25.14 6.55 6.81
CA ILE A 519 -26.38 7.30 7.06
C ILE A 519 -26.63 7.47 8.56
N SER A 520 -26.36 6.42 9.35
CA SER A 520 -26.50 6.46 10.79
C SER A 520 -25.44 7.37 11.45
N ALA A 521 -25.82 8.00 12.56
CA ALA A 521 -24.89 8.78 13.35
C ALA A 521 -23.77 7.88 13.88
N ASN A 522 -22.53 8.26 13.59
CA ASN A 522 -21.35 7.44 13.86
C ASN A 522 -20.14 8.28 14.31
N TRP A 523 -19.14 7.61 14.87
CA TRP A 523 -17.80 8.14 15.05
C TRP A 523 -16.86 7.44 14.07
N GLU A 524 -16.34 8.18 13.09
CA GLU A 524 -15.38 7.67 12.10
C GLU A 524 -15.83 6.35 11.44
N GLY A 525 -17.12 6.23 11.14
CA GLY A 525 -17.74 5.05 10.53
C GLY A 525 -18.30 4.01 11.49
N PHE A 526 -18.18 4.19 12.82
CA PHE A 526 -18.68 3.21 13.81
C PHE A 526 -19.87 3.77 14.61
N GLU A 527 -21.02 3.09 14.55
CA GLU A 527 -22.20 3.46 15.35
C GLU A 527 -22.06 3.06 16.81
N PHE A 528 -21.33 1.99 17.12
CA PHE A 528 -21.26 1.44 18.46
C PHE A 528 -19.83 1.30 18.96
N LEU A 529 -19.67 1.50 20.26
CA LEU A 529 -18.41 1.38 20.97
C LEU A 529 -18.65 0.66 22.29
N ILE A 530 -17.85 -0.36 22.58
CA ILE A 530 -17.78 -0.99 23.89
C ILE A 530 -16.49 -0.53 24.56
N ASN A 531 -16.60 -0.25 25.86
CA ASN A 531 -15.46 0.01 26.73
C ASN A 531 -14.75 1.36 26.44
N ARG A 532 -15.49 2.38 26.00
CA ARG A 532 -14.99 3.77 26.02
C ARG A 532 -14.69 4.20 27.44
N GLU A 533 -15.64 3.93 28.34
CA GLU A 533 -15.48 3.97 29.79
C GLU A 533 -14.98 2.61 30.29
N SER A 534 -13.91 2.61 31.09
CA SER A 534 -13.31 1.37 31.61
C SER A 534 -14.34 0.51 32.36
N PRO A 535 -14.29 -0.83 32.26
CA PRO A 535 -15.31 -1.71 32.80
C PRO A 535 -15.32 -1.67 34.33
N GLN A 536 -16.48 -1.97 34.92
CA GLN A 536 -16.64 -2.09 36.37
C GLN A 536 -17.09 -3.50 36.75
N GLY A 537 -16.27 -4.20 37.53
CA GLY A 537 -16.52 -5.61 37.85
C GLY A 537 -16.49 -6.46 36.57
N SER A 538 -17.53 -7.26 36.35
CA SER A 538 -17.67 -8.13 35.16
C SER A 538 -18.54 -7.52 34.05
N LYS A 539 -18.78 -6.20 34.08
CA LYS A 539 -19.64 -5.49 33.12
C LYS A 539 -18.86 -4.41 32.39
N ALA A 540 -19.01 -4.36 31.07
CA ALA A 540 -18.60 -3.24 30.22
C ALA A 540 -19.83 -2.46 29.75
N THR A 541 -19.63 -1.25 29.27
CA THR A 541 -20.71 -0.39 28.73
C THR A 541 -20.69 -0.48 27.21
N LEU A 542 -21.84 -0.81 26.61
CA LEU A 542 -22.10 -0.60 25.19
C LEU A 542 -22.71 0.79 25.02
N GLU A 543 -22.10 1.60 24.17
CA GLU A 543 -22.54 2.94 23.84
C GLU A 543 -22.81 3.06 22.33
N LYS A 544 -23.72 3.97 21.98
CA LYS A 544 -24.04 4.34 20.60
C LYS A 544 -23.60 5.78 20.33
N SER A 545 -22.98 6.02 19.19
CA SER A 545 -22.63 7.36 18.74
C SER A 545 -23.88 8.17 18.39
N LEU A 546 -23.89 9.42 18.83
CA LEU A 546 -24.85 10.45 18.43
C LEU A 546 -24.26 11.36 17.34
N GLY A 547 -23.11 10.98 16.77
CA GLY A 547 -22.34 11.74 15.79
C GLY A 547 -21.06 12.30 16.41
N GLY A 548 -19.93 12.06 15.74
CA GLY A 548 -18.62 12.47 16.25
C GLY A 548 -18.31 11.81 17.59
N VAL A 549 -17.64 12.52 18.49
CA VAL A 549 -17.17 11.98 19.78
C VAL A 549 -18.25 11.89 20.87
N VAL A 550 -19.53 12.10 20.53
CA VAL A 550 -20.63 12.09 21.49
C VAL A 550 -21.31 10.73 21.50
N PHE A 551 -21.44 10.13 22.68
CA PHE A 551 -21.98 8.78 22.86
C PHE A 551 -23.06 8.76 23.94
N GLU A 552 -24.02 7.83 23.80
CA GLU A 552 -25.02 7.50 24.82
C GLU A 552 -24.97 6.01 25.20
N GLU A 553 -25.19 5.71 26.48
CA GLU A 553 -25.25 4.33 26.97
C GLU A 553 -26.49 3.60 26.41
N VAL A 554 -26.26 2.43 25.79
CA VAL A 554 -27.31 1.52 25.33
C VAL A 554 -27.65 0.52 26.43
N CYS A 555 -26.65 -0.23 26.90
CA CYS A 555 -26.79 -1.22 27.96
C CYS A 555 -25.43 -1.63 28.56
N LYS A 556 -25.48 -2.45 29.61
CA LYS A 556 -24.29 -3.14 30.14
C LYS A 556 -24.18 -4.53 29.53
N VAL A 557 -22.97 -4.90 29.11
CA VAL A 557 -22.65 -6.21 28.53
C VAL A 557 -21.73 -7.01 29.46
N ASP A 558 -21.86 -8.33 29.45
CA ASP A 558 -20.99 -9.21 30.23
C ASP A 558 -19.68 -9.48 29.48
N TYR A 559 -18.58 -9.52 30.23
CA TYR A 559 -17.28 -9.91 29.70
C TYR A 559 -16.51 -10.81 30.68
N THR A 560 -15.56 -11.57 30.15
CA THR A 560 -14.59 -12.34 30.95
C THR A 560 -13.18 -12.19 30.39
N VAL A 561 -12.19 -12.33 31.26
CA VAL A 561 -10.76 -12.35 30.90
C VAL A 561 -10.16 -13.66 31.37
N ILE A 562 -9.53 -14.40 30.45
CA ILE A 562 -8.81 -15.64 30.73
C ILE A 562 -7.40 -15.52 30.14
N GLY A 563 -6.44 -15.10 30.95
CA GLY A 563 -5.05 -14.90 30.51
C GLY A 563 -4.94 -13.76 29.48
N ASN A 564 -4.67 -14.11 28.23
CA ASN A 564 -4.55 -13.20 27.09
C ASN A 564 -5.81 -13.13 26.22
N VAL A 565 -6.94 -13.63 26.71
CA VAL A 565 -8.20 -13.66 25.97
C VAL A 565 -9.27 -12.84 26.70
N LEU A 566 -9.93 -11.96 25.95
CA LEU A 566 -11.15 -11.26 26.36
C LEU A 566 -12.33 -11.81 25.56
N GLN A 567 -13.41 -12.16 26.27
CA GLN A 567 -14.68 -12.60 25.69
C GLN A 567 -15.79 -11.63 26.10
N ILE A 568 -16.64 -11.21 25.15
CA ILE A 568 -17.78 -10.31 25.41
C ILE A 568 -19.05 -10.93 24.83
N SER A 569 -20.17 -10.86 25.57
CA SER A 569 -21.50 -11.23 25.09
C SER A 569 -22.38 -9.99 24.92
N VAL A 570 -22.83 -9.73 23.70
CA VAL A 570 -23.61 -8.54 23.33
C VAL A 570 -25.01 -8.96 22.82
N PRO A 571 -26.10 -8.45 23.41
CA PRO A 571 -27.44 -8.73 22.89
C PRO A 571 -27.62 -8.20 21.47
N ARG A 572 -28.10 -9.05 20.56
CA ARG A 572 -28.30 -8.70 19.13
C ARG A 572 -29.23 -7.51 18.93
N ASN A 573 -30.28 -7.46 19.74
CA ASN A 573 -31.25 -6.36 19.71
C ASN A 573 -30.65 -5.01 20.10
N ALA A 574 -29.58 -4.98 20.92
CA ALA A 574 -28.90 -3.75 21.31
C ALA A 574 -28.10 -3.14 20.14
N LEU A 575 -27.67 -3.99 19.20
CA LEU A 575 -26.99 -3.59 17.95
C LEU A 575 -27.96 -3.41 16.77
N GLY A 576 -29.27 -3.68 16.96
CA GLY A 576 -30.23 -3.68 15.86
C GLY A 576 -30.12 -4.87 14.89
N LEU A 577 -29.33 -5.90 15.22
CA LEU A 577 -29.04 -7.04 14.35
C LEU A 577 -30.01 -8.21 14.59
N THR A 578 -31.32 -7.97 14.39
CA THR A 578 -32.40 -8.93 14.68
C THR A 578 -32.75 -9.88 13.53
N GLU A 579 -32.25 -9.62 12.33
CA GLU A 579 -32.51 -10.45 11.14
C GLU A 579 -31.78 -11.80 11.23
N LYS A 580 -32.18 -12.80 10.44
CA LYS A 580 -31.50 -14.11 10.48
C LYS A 580 -30.02 -13.98 10.15
N ASP A 581 -29.71 -13.27 9.08
CA ASP A 581 -28.37 -13.05 8.60
C ASP A 581 -27.74 -11.88 9.38
N VAL A 582 -26.49 -12.04 9.78
CA VAL A 582 -25.75 -11.09 10.61
C VAL A 582 -24.58 -10.56 9.82
N LYS A 583 -24.56 -9.24 9.60
CA LYS A 583 -23.51 -8.53 8.87
C LYS A 583 -23.14 -7.26 9.62
N PHE A 584 -21.84 -7.03 9.81
CA PHE A 584 -21.30 -5.82 10.43
C PHE A 584 -19.77 -5.76 10.22
N ASN A 585 -19.19 -4.58 10.33
CA ASN A 585 -17.75 -4.40 10.43
C ASN A 585 -17.35 -4.17 11.89
N PHE A 586 -16.14 -4.56 12.27
CA PHE A 586 -15.64 -4.32 13.63
C PHE A 586 -14.14 -4.10 13.68
N LYS A 587 -13.70 -3.41 14.73
CA LYS A 587 -12.29 -3.12 15.01
C LYS A 587 -12.04 -3.23 16.51
N TRP A 588 -10.88 -3.76 16.87
CA TRP A 588 -10.35 -3.66 18.23
C TRP A 588 -9.30 -2.57 18.34
N SER A 589 -9.22 -1.97 19.51
CA SER A 589 -8.12 -1.08 19.85
C SER A 589 -7.78 -1.08 21.33
N ASP A 590 -6.55 -0.75 21.66
CA ASP A 590 -6.09 -0.57 23.03
C ASP A 590 -5.23 0.67 23.15
N ASN A 591 -5.46 1.47 24.18
CA ASN A 591 -4.68 2.66 24.53
C ASN A 591 -4.56 3.72 23.42
N LEU A 592 -5.62 3.89 22.63
CA LEU A 592 -5.70 4.96 21.64
C LEU A 592 -5.94 6.31 22.29
N LEU A 593 -5.13 7.28 21.90
CA LEU A 593 -5.28 8.69 22.26
C LEU A 593 -5.55 9.49 20.98
N GLY A 594 -6.70 10.15 20.90
CA GLY A 594 -7.02 11.07 19.81
C GLY A 594 -8.52 11.34 19.64
N SER A 595 -8.84 12.29 18.77
CA SER A 595 -10.21 12.73 18.47
C SER A 595 -10.75 12.26 17.12
N ASP A 596 -9.87 11.78 16.24
CA ASP A 596 -10.21 11.28 14.90
C ASP A 596 -9.48 9.96 14.59
N ALA A 597 -9.76 9.38 13.42
CA ALA A 597 -9.21 8.08 13.04
C ALA A 597 -7.69 8.06 12.84
N THR A 598 -7.00 9.21 12.76
CA THR A 598 -5.53 9.21 12.68
C THR A 598 -4.88 8.66 13.96
N ALA A 599 -5.63 8.62 15.07
CA ALA A 599 -5.21 7.97 16.31
C ALA A 599 -4.85 6.49 16.12
N PHE A 600 -5.51 5.79 15.18
CA PHE A 600 -5.27 4.37 14.90
C PHE A 600 -3.87 4.07 14.34
N TYR A 601 -3.10 5.09 13.95
CA TYR A 601 -1.77 4.92 13.38
C TYR A 601 -0.66 5.11 14.41
N VAL A 602 -0.90 5.94 15.43
CA VAL A 602 0.18 6.52 16.23
C VAL A 602 0.29 5.87 17.60
N ASN A 603 -0.81 5.67 18.31
CA ASN A 603 -0.81 5.25 19.71
C ASN A 603 -1.36 3.85 19.87
N GLY A 604 -0.94 3.17 20.93
CA GLY A 604 -1.52 1.91 21.36
C GLY A 604 -1.42 0.83 20.29
N ASP A 605 -2.49 0.05 20.18
CA ASP A 605 -2.67 -0.93 19.11
C ASP A 605 -4.08 -0.83 18.52
N ALA A 606 -4.20 -1.15 17.23
CA ALA A 606 -5.45 -1.17 16.49
C ALA A 606 -5.45 -2.37 15.54
N ALA A 607 -6.47 -3.21 15.64
CA ALA A 607 -6.61 -4.42 14.83
C ALA A 607 -7.98 -4.41 14.11
N PRO A 608 -8.01 -4.22 12.78
CA PRO A 608 -6.87 -3.91 11.91
C PRO A 608 -6.28 -2.50 12.12
N GLY A 609 -5.14 -2.20 11.50
CA GLY A 609 -4.51 -0.86 11.54
C GLY A 609 -5.27 0.22 10.78
N GLY A 610 -4.97 1.50 11.04
CA GLY A 610 -5.57 2.64 10.32
C GLY A 610 -7.11 2.68 10.41
N ARG A 611 -7.78 3.04 9.31
CA ARG A 611 -9.26 3.01 9.18
C ARG A 611 -9.84 1.64 8.81
N PHE A 612 -9.01 0.62 8.60
CA PHE A 612 -9.50 -0.71 8.23
C PHE A 612 -10.31 -1.35 9.36
N ALA A 613 -11.34 -2.11 8.99
CA ALA A 613 -12.17 -2.90 9.89
C ALA A 613 -12.32 -4.33 9.35
N PHE A 614 -12.39 -5.30 10.25
CA PHE A 614 -12.75 -6.66 9.90
C PHE A 614 -14.21 -6.72 9.49
N VAL A 615 -14.54 -7.53 8.48
CA VAL A 615 -15.90 -7.73 8.00
C VAL A 615 -16.42 -9.07 8.50
N PHE A 616 -17.57 -9.06 9.19
CA PHE A 616 -18.31 -10.26 9.53
C PHE A 616 -19.57 -10.35 8.68
N ASP A 617 -19.74 -11.48 8.00
CA ASP A 617 -20.94 -11.81 7.23
C ASP A 617 -21.29 -13.28 7.45
N SER A 618 -22.42 -13.55 8.10
CA SER A 618 -22.90 -14.90 8.38
C SER A 618 -23.31 -15.69 7.12
N THR A 619 -23.36 -15.04 5.96
CA THR A 619 -23.70 -15.65 4.67
C THR A 619 -22.47 -15.94 3.80
N ALA A 620 -21.27 -15.55 4.23
CA ALA A 620 -20.04 -15.77 3.49
C ALA A 620 -19.73 -17.26 3.29
N THR A 621 -19.56 -17.66 2.03
CA THR A 621 -19.31 -19.06 1.62
C THR A 621 -17.82 -19.38 1.48
N GLY A 622 -16.95 -18.36 1.37
CA GLY A 622 -15.54 -18.53 1.03
C GLY A 622 -15.27 -18.81 -0.45
N GLU A 623 -16.31 -18.78 -1.28
CA GLU A 623 -16.23 -19.01 -2.73
C GLU A 623 -16.53 -17.70 -3.47
N SER A 624 -15.87 -17.49 -4.60
CA SER A 624 -16.20 -16.38 -5.49
C SER A 624 -17.47 -16.70 -6.28
N GLU A 625 -18.27 -15.68 -6.57
CA GLU A 625 -19.39 -15.78 -7.52
C GLU A 625 -18.86 -15.85 -8.96
N ALA A 626 -18.05 -16.85 -9.29
CA ALA A 626 -17.58 -17.03 -10.65
C ALA A 626 -18.72 -17.55 -11.54
N GLU A 627 -19.11 -16.74 -12.54
CA GLU A 627 -19.87 -17.22 -13.69
C GLU A 627 -19.17 -18.45 -14.30
N ASP A 628 -20.00 -19.45 -14.60
CA ASP A 628 -19.67 -20.79 -15.09
C ASP A 628 -18.40 -20.87 -15.97
N SER A 629 -17.46 -21.72 -15.55
CA SER A 629 -16.15 -22.07 -16.16
C SER A 629 -16.14 -22.55 -17.64
N ASN A 630 -17.20 -22.31 -18.40
CA ASN A 630 -17.29 -22.64 -19.82
C ASN A 630 -16.41 -21.72 -20.72
N ASP A 631 -16.00 -20.54 -20.24
CA ASP A 631 -15.32 -19.54 -21.07
C ASP A 631 -13.82 -19.84 -21.31
N ILE A 632 -13.15 -20.50 -20.36
CA ILE A 632 -11.73 -20.90 -20.50
C ILE A 632 -11.54 -21.94 -21.61
N PHE A 633 -12.47 -22.88 -21.75
CA PHE A 633 -12.39 -23.89 -22.81
C PHE A 633 -12.58 -23.27 -24.20
N ASP A 634 -13.44 -22.26 -24.34
CA ASP A 634 -13.65 -21.55 -25.60
C ASP A 634 -12.50 -20.60 -25.94
N LEU A 635 -11.86 -19.99 -24.92
CA LEU A 635 -10.64 -19.21 -25.10
C LEU A 635 -9.46 -20.08 -25.56
N ILE A 636 -9.22 -21.23 -24.91
CA ILE A 636 -8.17 -22.19 -25.30
C ILE A 636 -8.40 -22.66 -26.75
N LYS A 637 -9.65 -22.93 -27.12
CA LYS A 637 -10.03 -23.34 -28.48
C LYS A 637 -9.72 -22.25 -29.49
N THR A 638 -10.03 -20.99 -29.17
CA THR A 638 -9.77 -19.82 -30.01
C THR A 638 -8.27 -19.57 -30.21
N ILE A 639 -7.47 -19.67 -29.14
CA ILE A 639 -6.01 -19.52 -29.19
C ILE A 639 -5.38 -20.63 -30.05
N THR A 640 -5.81 -21.88 -29.85
CA THR A 640 -5.32 -23.02 -30.63
C THR A 640 -5.56 -22.81 -32.13
N GLN A 641 -6.74 -22.29 -32.49
CA GLN A 641 -7.11 -22.03 -33.89
C GLN A 641 -6.29 -20.89 -34.53
N LYS A 642 -5.97 -19.84 -33.75
CA LYS A 642 -5.08 -18.76 -34.20
C LYS A 642 -3.65 -19.25 -34.39
N LEU A 643 -3.13 -20.07 -33.48
CA LEU A 643 -1.78 -20.65 -33.59
C LEU A 643 -1.64 -21.57 -34.81
N GLU A 644 -2.65 -22.37 -35.12
CA GLU A 644 -2.66 -23.20 -36.34
C GLU A 644 -2.60 -22.35 -37.62
N THR A 645 -3.29 -21.20 -37.62
CA THR A 645 -3.30 -20.26 -38.75
C THR A 645 -1.92 -19.61 -38.94
N VAL A 646 -1.32 -19.10 -37.86
CA VAL A 646 0.03 -18.51 -37.88
C VAL A 646 1.07 -19.55 -38.34
N TYR A 647 0.95 -20.79 -37.87
CA TYR A 647 1.84 -21.87 -38.29
C TYR A 647 1.70 -22.20 -39.78
N ALA A 648 0.48 -22.18 -40.32
CA ALA A 648 0.24 -22.39 -41.74
C ALA A 648 0.83 -21.28 -42.62
N ASP A 649 0.73 -20.03 -42.17
CA ASP A 649 1.27 -18.87 -42.89
C ASP A 649 2.80 -18.82 -42.85
N LEU A 650 3.42 -19.08 -41.69
CA LEU A 650 4.87 -19.23 -41.57
C LEU A 650 5.40 -20.37 -42.45
N ARG A 651 4.65 -21.46 -42.56
CA ARG A 651 5.00 -22.59 -43.43
C ARG A 651 4.92 -22.25 -44.92
N LYS A 652 3.93 -21.45 -45.34
CA LYS A 652 3.86 -20.90 -46.71
C LYS A 652 5.04 -19.97 -46.99
N LEU A 653 5.36 -19.07 -46.05
CA LEU A 653 6.46 -18.13 -46.18
C LEU A 653 7.81 -18.86 -46.32
N TYR A 654 8.04 -19.87 -45.48
CA TYR A 654 9.22 -20.72 -45.54
C TYR A 654 9.35 -21.44 -46.89
N ASN A 655 8.26 -22.03 -47.40
CA ASN A 655 8.27 -22.70 -48.70
C ASN A 655 8.47 -21.73 -49.88
N ASN A 656 8.02 -20.48 -49.78
CA ASN A 656 8.26 -19.47 -50.81
C ASN A 656 9.70 -18.93 -50.80
N LEU A 657 10.36 -18.91 -49.64
CA LEU A 657 11.73 -18.41 -49.48
C LEU A 657 12.80 -19.47 -49.70
N PHE A 658 12.49 -20.74 -49.45
CA PHE A 658 13.48 -21.82 -49.41
C PHE A 658 13.07 -23.12 -50.12
N GLY A 659 11.90 -23.15 -50.78
CA GLY A 659 11.31 -24.32 -51.42
C GLY A 659 11.55 -24.41 -52.92
#